data_AF-B3ENG7-F1
#
_entry.id   AF-B3ENG7-F1
#
_cell.length_a   1.000
_cell.length_b   1.000
_cell.length_c   1.000
_cell.angle_alpha   90.00
_cell.angle_beta   90.00
_cell.angle_gamma   90.00
#
_symmetry.space_group_name_H-M   'P 1'
#
loop_
_entity.id
_entity.type
_entity.pdbx_description
1 polymer ?
#
loop_
_entity_poly.entity_id
_entity_poly.type
_entity_poly.pdbx_seq_one_letter_code
_entity_poly.pdbx_strand_id
1 'polypeptide(L)'
;MSINSRQDLILIKGEDITDQVLGIGPHGERTRVTFRSGKTYFYARKNVEWLSNPTRISNEHNHVEVRGDLIFEIEEVLQFGDWVKIFRASETLCCRISEFSLHPLPSSNGHNPDVLAYFRELTETSALRTDDDKSLIAMKYKHLDKVSGHSILSSFLLARLPESGMVSSDLIFPFGCNMSQKIAVEKAIQNSVSLVQGPPGTGKTQTILNLIANMLLLKKRVAVVSNNNSATANVLEKLRKYELDFVAATLGSTKNKNTFIEGQTDEAVLMPTIMPEEEASVHKEILLLNQELDDAYIKKNEQAELIQQIDAFLLEKAYFENFYEETQRSDLSVGDQLSRSRLSARKLLKAWLYSEKQAKRQAKSSLQPPSASPSTSNSPLSSTASGLSGRRVDFAEKVGLLLRFGLAGRVFFKVSAEERIPLLQKAYYDRKLADMEKRRHMLEKSLEGFRFEERLEKLTALSMQLLKHRLAERYNNRKRKIFEHNDLWKQPDEFLDEYPVIMSTTFSVMTSLKNGHMFDCIIVDEASQVDLLSGVLAMACANQLVIVGDPMQLPNVLTEQDEKRAKKIAMQYDLPDHARFDQHSLLSAVRTAFPHVPETLLREHYRCHPKIIQFCNQKFYGGELLVMTQDQGETDVLKAYMTVEGKHARGTYNQRQIDEIIQNVLPEMASTRPSDIGIVSPFRAQKTRMQASLNAKQIDVDTVHKYQGREKPVIVITTVSNESNEFVDNPNLLNVAVSRAQDKLRLVVSKEIAEGSGNVADLVRYIRYNNCEVIPGRVRSIFDLLYSDYNELRFHLLKKQTRISKYDSENLVFSEIEAVLKEKAYRGFGIVFQFPLSMLLRDTYDLTTEESSYATHPWTQIDFLIFRKVDKSPVLVIEVDGFAFHREGTRQAERDALKDAVLSKCGIPILRLSTVGSDERNRISRKLEEVA
;
A
#
# COMPACT_ATOMS: atom_id res chain seq x y z
N MET A 1 0.80 -70.07 5.83
CA MET A 1 0.22 -69.10 4.88
C MET A 1 1.23 -67.97 4.74
N SER A 2 1.55 -67.56 3.51
CA SER A 2 2.43 -66.41 3.27
C SER A 2 1.66 -65.12 3.54
N ILE A 3 2.12 -64.31 4.49
CA ILE A 3 1.50 -63.01 4.80
C ILE A 3 1.88 -62.01 3.71
N ASN A 4 0.88 -61.34 3.13
CA ASN A 4 1.07 -60.27 2.17
C ASN A 4 0.51 -58.97 2.75
N SER A 5 1.35 -57.96 2.98
CA SER A 5 0.91 -56.72 3.61
C SER A 5 -0.09 -55.90 2.81
N ARG A 6 -0.23 -56.16 1.50
CA ARG A 6 -1.25 -55.55 0.63
C ARG A 6 -2.58 -56.32 0.64
N GLN A 7 -2.65 -57.45 1.34
CA GLN A 7 -3.85 -58.31 1.43
C GLN A 7 -4.22 -58.66 2.87
N ASP A 8 -3.28 -58.50 3.82
CA ASP A 8 -3.40 -58.82 5.24
C ASP A 8 -2.99 -57.62 6.10
N LEU A 9 -3.70 -57.44 7.23
CA LEU A 9 -3.32 -56.57 8.34
C LEU A 9 -3.33 -57.40 9.62
N ILE A 10 -2.18 -57.50 10.28
CA ILE A 10 -2.00 -58.24 11.54
C ILE A 10 -1.66 -57.24 12.63
N LEU A 11 -2.54 -57.14 13.62
CA LEU A 11 -2.39 -56.26 14.77
C LEU A 11 -2.11 -57.09 16.02
N ILE A 12 -1.13 -56.68 16.83
CA ILE A 12 -0.96 -57.19 18.20
C ILE A 12 -1.18 -56.05 19.18
N LYS A 13 -2.18 -56.21 20.06
CA LYS A 13 -2.61 -55.17 21.01
C LYS A 13 -2.88 -53.81 20.33
N GLY A 14 -3.36 -53.84 19.08
CA GLY A 14 -3.67 -52.64 18.30
C GLY A 14 -2.50 -52.03 17.51
N GLU A 15 -1.30 -52.62 17.56
CA GLU A 15 -0.15 -52.16 16.76
C GLU A 15 0.02 -53.00 15.48
N ASP A 16 0.21 -52.35 14.33
CA ASP A 16 0.51 -53.02 13.06
C ASP A 16 1.91 -53.65 13.08
N ILE A 17 1.93 -54.97 13.02
CA ILE A 17 3.16 -55.76 12.96
C ILE A 17 3.27 -56.58 11.67
N THR A 18 2.38 -56.36 10.70
CA THR A 18 2.19 -57.20 9.51
C THR A 18 3.50 -57.52 8.81
N ASP A 19 4.32 -56.51 8.56
CA ASP A 19 5.58 -56.66 7.83
C ASP A 19 6.64 -57.44 8.61
N GLN A 20 6.47 -57.57 9.93
CA GLN A 20 7.34 -58.36 10.80
C GLN A 20 6.93 -59.83 10.88
N VAL A 21 5.72 -60.19 10.43
CA VAL A 21 5.18 -61.55 10.54
C VAL A 21 5.54 -62.39 9.32
N LEU A 22 6.12 -63.56 9.58
CA LEU A 22 6.37 -64.61 8.59
C LEU A 22 5.19 -65.59 8.49
N GLY A 23 4.54 -65.87 9.62
CA GLY A 23 3.39 -66.76 9.66
C GLY A 23 2.55 -66.59 10.92
N ILE A 24 1.25 -66.78 10.78
CA ILE A 24 0.27 -66.72 11.86
C ILE A 24 -0.62 -67.96 11.80
N GLY A 25 -1.10 -68.43 12.95
CA GLY A 25 -2.07 -69.51 12.99
C GLY A 25 -2.58 -69.85 14.39
N PRO A 26 -3.67 -70.60 14.49
CA PRO A 26 -4.20 -71.05 15.78
C PRO A 26 -3.26 -72.06 16.45
N HIS A 27 -3.13 -71.98 17.77
CA HIS A 27 -2.41 -72.96 18.59
C HIS A 27 -3.08 -73.10 19.97
N GLY A 28 -4.04 -74.03 20.08
CA GLY A 28 -4.91 -74.15 21.26
C GLY A 28 -5.77 -72.90 21.46
N GLU A 29 -5.85 -72.39 22.69
CA GLU A 29 -6.55 -71.14 23.03
C GLU A 29 -5.76 -69.85 22.69
N ARG A 30 -4.56 -69.99 22.11
CA ARG A 30 -3.68 -68.88 21.75
C ARG A 30 -3.46 -68.79 20.24
N THR A 31 -2.94 -67.65 19.79
CA THR A 31 -2.51 -67.42 18.42
C THR A 31 -0.98 -67.50 18.37
N ARG A 32 -0.45 -68.37 17.52
CA ARG A 32 0.99 -68.49 17.25
C ARG A 32 1.37 -67.47 16.18
N VAL A 33 2.33 -66.62 16.47
CA VAL A 33 2.88 -65.63 15.55
C VAL A 33 4.39 -65.87 15.42
N THR A 34 4.81 -66.22 14.20
CA THR A 34 6.21 -66.42 13.83
C THR A 34 6.68 -65.17 13.09
N PHE A 35 7.70 -64.52 13.63
CA PHE A 35 8.29 -63.30 13.08
C PHE A 35 9.35 -63.65 12.03
N ARG A 36 9.62 -62.71 11.11
CA ARG A 36 10.69 -62.84 10.09
C ARG A 36 12.09 -62.99 10.70
N SER A 37 12.27 -62.61 11.97
CA SER A 37 13.49 -62.89 12.75
C SER A 37 13.65 -64.36 13.16
N GLY A 38 12.70 -65.23 12.82
CA GLY A 38 12.67 -66.64 13.20
C GLY A 38 12.08 -66.91 14.59
N LYS A 39 11.88 -65.88 15.42
CA LYS A 39 11.27 -66.02 16.75
C LYS A 39 9.77 -66.27 16.65
N THR A 40 9.25 -67.18 17.48
CA THR A 40 7.82 -67.49 17.56
C THR A 40 7.29 -67.21 18.96
N TYR A 41 6.16 -66.52 19.03
CA TYR A 41 5.49 -66.18 20.29
C TYR A 41 4.02 -66.60 20.24
N PHE A 42 3.43 -66.78 21.43
CA PHE A 42 2.04 -67.21 21.60
C PHE A 42 1.26 -66.15 22.36
N TYR A 43 0.33 -65.51 21.66
CA TYR A 43 -0.48 -64.42 22.19
C TYR A 43 -1.88 -64.91 22.54
N ALA A 44 -2.52 -64.31 23.54
CA ALA A 44 -3.95 -64.55 23.76
C ALA A 44 -4.75 -64.12 22.51
N ARG A 45 -5.75 -64.91 22.09
CA ARG A 45 -6.53 -64.61 20.87
C ARG A 45 -7.09 -63.19 20.84
N LYS A 46 -7.58 -62.69 21.97
CA LYS A 46 -8.11 -61.32 22.13
C LYS A 46 -7.10 -60.19 21.84
N ASN A 47 -5.81 -60.49 21.86
CA ASN A 47 -4.75 -59.51 21.61
C ASN A 47 -4.27 -59.55 20.17
N VAL A 48 -4.81 -60.40 19.30
CA VAL A 48 -4.38 -60.54 17.91
C VAL A 48 -5.59 -60.39 17.00
N GLU A 49 -5.55 -59.37 16.15
CA GLU A 49 -6.51 -59.19 15.06
C GLU A 49 -5.81 -59.51 13.74
N TRP A 50 -6.46 -60.29 12.88
CA TRP A 50 -5.99 -60.56 11.53
C TRP A 50 -7.13 -60.25 10.57
N LEU A 51 -6.96 -59.19 9.80
CA LEU A 51 -7.91 -58.69 8.82
C LEU A 51 -7.34 -58.95 7.42
N SER A 52 -8.19 -59.41 6.50
CA SER A 52 -7.80 -59.68 5.11
C SER A 52 -8.87 -59.17 4.15
N ASN A 53 -8.56 -59.13 2.85
CA ASN A 53 -9.42 -58.61 1.77
C ASN A 53 -9.73 -57.11 1.92
N PRO A 54 -8.71 -56.24 1.81
CA PRO A 54 -8.91 -54.80 1.95
C PRO A 54 -9.74 -54.20 0.82
N THR A 55 -10.42 -53.10 1.12
CA THR A 55 -11.03 -52.22 0.10
C THR A 55 -10.05 -51.12 -0.26
N ARG A 56 -9.80 -50.90 -1.55
CA ARG A 56 -8.91 -49.82 -2.01
C ARG A 56 -9.66 -48.49 -1.95
N ILE A 57 -9.05 -47.48 -1.32
CA ILE A 57 -9.53 -46.10 -1.30
C ILE A 57 -8.74 -45.32 -2.35
N SER A 58 -9.42 -44.65 -3.28
CA SER A 58 -8.77 -43.80 -4.28
C SER A 58 -8.36 -42.44 -3.68
N ASN A 59 -7.14 -42.02 -3.95
CA ASN A 59 -6.56 -40.72 -3.57
C ASN A 59 -6.24 -39.82 -4.77
N GLU A 60 -6.62 -40.19 -6.00
CA GLU A 60 -6.22 -39.50 -7.24
C GLU A 60 -6.70 -38.03 -7.33
N HIS A 61 -7.68 -37.64 -6.52
CA HIS A 61 -8.22 -36.28 -6.46
C HIS A 61 -8.51 -35.84 -5.03
N ASN A 62 -7.75 -36.34 -4.06
CA ASN A 62 -7.96 -35.96 -2.66
C ASN A 62 -6.62 -35.79 -1.93
N HIS A 63 -6.53 -34.75 -1.10
CA HIS A 63 -5.54 -34.77 -0.02
C HIS A 63 -5.96 -35.78 1.03
N VAL A 64 -5.00 -36.63 1.43
CA VAL A 64 -5.19 -37.59 2.51
C VAL A 64 -4.74 -36.95 3.82
N GLU A 65 -5.65 -36.90 4.78
CA GLU A 65 -5.37 -36.44 6.13
C GLU A 65 -5.42 -37.62 7.11
N VAL A 66 -4.43 -37.68 7.99
CA VAL A 66 -4.32 -38.69 9.05
C VAL A 66 -4.03 -38.01 10.37
N ARG A 67 -4.93 -38.15 11.34
CA ARG A 67 -4.81 -37.54 12.68
C ARG A 67 -4.57 -36.02 12.63
N GLY A 68 -5.21 -35.33 11.68
CA GLY A 68 -5.01 -33.91 11.43
C GLY A 68 -3.94 -33.59 10.38
N ASP A 69 -2.97 -34.48 10.14
CA ASP A 69 -1.82 -34.16 9.29
C ASP A 69 -2.04 -34.57 7.83
N LEU A 70 -1.68 -33.69 6.89
CA LEU A 70 -1.71 -33.99 5.45
C LEU A 70 -0.53 -34.89 5.07
N ILE A 71 -0.84 -36.00 4.39
CA ILE A 71 0.12 -37.02 3.99
C ILE A 71 0.32 -36.99 2.48
N PHE A 72 1.59 -36.97 2.05
CA PHE A 72 1.98 -36.96 0.64
C PHE A 72 2.81 -38.20 0.28
N GLU A 73 3.09 -38.36 -1.02
CA GLU A 73 3.86 -39.49 -1.58
C GLU A 73 3.20 -40.86 -1.30
N ILE A 74 1.87 -40.89 -1.45
CA ILE A 74 1.05 -42.09 -1.20
C ILE A 74 1.01 -42.94 -2.46
N GLU A 75 1.44 -44.19 -2.34
CA GLU A 75 1.35 -45.20 -3.39
C GLU A 75 -0.03 -45.87 -3.42
N GLU A 76 -0.60 -46.13 -2.23
CA GLU A 76 -1.89 -46.81 -2.10
C GLU A 76 -2.50 -46.59 -0.71
N VAL A 77 -3.83 -46.55 -0.66
CA VAL A 77 -4.61 -46.57 0.59
C VAL A 77 -5.53 -47.78 0.60
N LEU A 78 -5.40 -48.62 1.63
CA LEU A 78 -6.18 -49.85 1.81
C LEU A 78 -6.94 -49.82 3.13
N GLN A 79 -8.25 -50.05 3.08
CA GLN A 79 -9.09 -50.16 4.26
C GLN A 79 -9.30 -51.63 4.65
N PHE A 80 -9.00 -51.95 5.90
CA PHE A 80 -9.19 -53.25 6.54
C PHE A 80 -10.20 -53.07 7.69
N GLY A 81 -11.49 -53.25 7.43
CA GLY A 81 -12.54 -52.98 8.42
C GLY A 81 -12.48 -51.52 8.93
N ASP A 82 -12.24 -51.34 10.24
CA ASP A 82 -12.10 -50.03 10.87
C ASP A 82 -10.68 -49.43 10.82
N TRP A 83 -9.77 -50.08 10.09
CA TRP A 83 -8.38 -49.66 9.94
C TRP A 83 -8.08 -49.22 8.52
N VAL A 84 -7.22 -48.22 8.38
CA VAL A 84 -6.69 -47.77 7.10
C VAL A 84 -5.17 -47.91 7.13
N LYS A 85 -4.64 -48.56 6.10
CA LYS A 85 -3.21 -48.74 5.87
C LYS A 85 -2.81 -47.94 4.63
N ILE A 86 -1.87 -47.02 4.81
CA ILE A 86 -1.40 -46.09 3.78
C ILE A 86 0.05 -46.44 3.47
N PHE A 87 0.29 -46.84 2.23
CA PHE A 87 1.61 -47.18 1.74
C PHE A 87 2.26 -45.96 1.11
N ARG A 88 3.46 -45.64 1.57
CA ARG A 88 4.31 -44.56 1.06
C ARG A 88 5.66 -45.17 0.68
N ALA A 89 6.40 -44.46 -0.17
CA ALA A 89 7.73 -44.91 -0.58
C ALA A 89 8.71 -45.05 0.60
N SER A 90 8.55 -44.23 1.64
CA SER A 90 9.44 -44.18 2.82
C SER A 90 8.99 -45.09 3.97
N GLU A 91 7.68 -45.30 4.15
CA GLU A 91 7.11 -46.00 5.29
C GLU A 91 5.68 -46.48 5.02
N THR A 92 5.11 -47.23 5.96
CA THR A 92 3.69 -47.59 5.95
C THR A 92 3.02 -47.08 7.22
N LEU A 93 1.93 -46.32 7.05
CA LEU A 93 1.14 -45.78 8.16
C LEU A 93 -0.11 -46.64 8.36
N CYS A 94 -0.48 -46.87 9.62
CA CYS A 94 -1.71 -47.55 9.99
C CYS A 94 -2.47 -46.70 11.02
N CYS A 95 -3.75 -46.45 10.76
CA CYS A 95 -4.62 -45.62 11.60
C CYS A 95 -6.05 -46.15 11.61
N ARG A 96 -6.88 -45.66 12.53
CA ARG A 96 -8.32 -45.95 12.51
C ARG A 96 -8.98 -45.15 11.40
N ILE A 97 -10.06 -45.68 10.82
CA ILE A 97 -10.85 -44.99 9.79
C ILE A 97 -11.40 -43.64 10.32
N SER A 98 -11.67 -43.52 11.62
CA SER A 98 -12.09 -42.28 12.28
C SER A 98 -10.99 -41.21 12.34
N GLU A 99 -9.74 -41.60 12.16
CA GLU A 99 -8.57 -40.70 12.13
C GLU A 99 -8.16 -40.34 10.69
N PHE A 100 -8.89 -40.84 9.69
CA PHE A 100 -8.60 -40.69 8.27
C PHE A 100 -9.68 -39.85 7.60
N SER A 101 -9.27 -38.87 6.79
CA SER A 101 -10.21 -38.10 5.95
C SER A 101 -9.62 -37.78 4.59
N LEU A 102 -10.51 -37.56 3.62
CA LEU A 102 -10.18 -37.15 2.26
C LEU A 102 -10.71 -35.73 2.04
N HIS A 103 -9.84 -34.85 1.55
CA HIS A 103 -10.22 -33.49 1.14
C HIS A 103 -10.16 -33.38 -0.38
N PRO A 104 -11.28 -33.09 -1.07
CA PRO A 104 -11.31 -33.03 -2.52
C PRO A 104 -10.34 -31.99 -3.08
N LEU A 105 -9.59 -32.39 -4.09
CA LEU A 105 -8.81 -31.52 -4.96
C LEU A 105 -9.66 -31.22 -6.20
N PRO A 106 -9.96 -29.95 -6.50
CA PRO A 106 -10.61 -29.61 -7.76
C PRO A 106 -9.67 -30.00 -8.92
N SER A 107 -10.13 -30.88 -9.81
CA SER A 107 -9.40 -31.26 -11.03
C SER A 107 -10.32 -31.06 -12.22
N SER A 108 -9.88 -30.24 -13.16
CA SER A 108 -10.70 -29.82 -14.30
C SER A 108 -10.19 -30.39 -15.64
N ASN A 109 -8.88 -30.68 -15.75
CA ASN A 109 -8.23 -30.85 -17.05
C ASN A 109 -7.19 -32.00 -17.14
N GLY A 110 -7.20 -32.98 -16.22
CA GLY A 110 -6.32 -34.16 -16.32
C GLY A 110 -4.83 -33.90 -16.02
N HIS A 111 -4.49 -32.74 -15.47
CA HIS A 111 -3.19 -32.40 -14.90
C HIS A 111 -3.14 -32.74 -13.40
N ASN A 112 -1.94 -32.87 -12.84
CA ASN A 112 -1.79 -33.16 -11.40
C ASN A 112 -2.24 -31.95 -10.55
N PRO A 113 -3.23 -32.09 -9.65
CA PRO A 113 -3.67 -30.99 -8.78
C PRO A 113 -2.80 -30.81 -7.52
N ASP A 114 -1.74 -31.63 -7.33
CA ASP A 114 -0.86 -31.54 -6.16
C ASP A 114 0.08 -30.33 -6.24
N VAL A 115 -0.33 -29.26 -5.54
CA VAL A 115 0.44 -28.02 -5.36
C VAL A 115 1.84 -28.27 -4.76
N LEU A 116 1.97 -29.24 -3.85
CA LEU A 116 3.25 -29.49 -3.19
C LEU A 116 4.22 -30.23 -4.14
N ALA A 117 3.71 -31.11 -4.99
CA ALA A 117 4.49 -31.72 -6.07
C ALA A 117 5.03 -30.66 -7.05
N TYR A 118 4.19 -29.69 -7.44
CA TYR A 118 4.61 -28.54 -8.24
C TYR A 118 5.76 -27.76 -7.59
N PHE A 119 5.63 -27.41 -6.30
CA PHE A 119 6.70 -26.72 -5.59
C PHE A 119 7.98 -27.56 -5.50
N ARG A 120 7.88 -28.87 -5.27
CA ARG A 120 9.06 -29.76 -5.26
C ARG A 120 9.77 -29.75 -6.61
N GLU A 121 9.05 -29.84 -7.73
CA GLU A 121 9.67 -29.79 -9.06
C GLU A 121 10.39 -28.45 -9.32
N LEU A 122 9.76 -27.32 -8.94
CA LEU A 122 10.40 -26.01 -9.04
C LEU A 122 11.72 -25.95 -8.26
N THR A 123 11.75 -26.53 -7.06
CA THR A 123 12.92 -26.45 -6.18
C THR A 123 14.15 -27.15 -6.76
N GLU A 124 14.01 -28.19 -7.58
CA GLU A 124 15.13 -28.88 -8.24
C GLU A 124 15.88 -27.98 -9.25
N THR A 125 15.20 -26.96 -9.77
CA THR A 125 15.75 -26.01 -10.74
C THR A 125 16.41 -24.79 -10.10
N SER A 126 16.44 -24.71 -8.76
CA SER A 126 17.01 -23.57 -8.04
C SER A 126 18.51 -23.38 -8.33
N ALA A 127 18.92 -22.12 -8.45
CA ALA A 127 20.31 -21.72 -8.63
C ALA A 127 21.19 -21.91 -7.37
N LEU A 128 20.57 -22.03 -6.18
CA LEU A 128 21.29 -22.24 -4.93
C LEU A 128 21.57 -23.73 -4.72
N ARG A 129 22.79 -24.14 -5.07
CA ARG A 129 23.22 -25.55 -5.05
C ARG A 129 24.39 -25.79 -4.10
N THR A 130 24.51 -27.05 -3.68
CA THR A 130 25.69 -27.59 -2.97
C THR A 130 26.84 -27.82 -3.93
N ASP A 131 28.04 -28.09 -3.38
CA ASP A 131 29.22 -28.47 -4.17
C ASP A 131 28.99 -29.75 -5.01
N ASP A 132 28.06 -30.61 -4.57
CA ASP A 132 27.60 -31.83 -5.28
C ASP A 132 26.45 -31.56 -6.28
N ASP A 133 26.21 -30.30 -6.67
CA ASP A 133 25.15 -29.85 -7.60
C ASP A 133 23.70 -30.14 -7.15
N LYS A 134 23.48 -30.45 -5.86
CA LYS A 134 22.11 -30.63 -5.31
C LYS A 134 21.51 -29.29 -4.90
N SER A 135 20.24 -29.06 -5.24
CA SER A 135 19.49 -27.88 -4.81
C SER A 135 19.30 -27.82 -3.28
N LEU A 136 19.73 -26.72 -2.68
CA LEU A 136 19.64 -26.51 -1.22
C LEU A 136 18.20 -26.38 -0.74
N ILE A 137 17.31 -25.80 -1.56
CA ILE A 137 15.89 -25.68 -1.23
C ILE A 137 15.16 -27.01 -1.41
N ALA A 138 15.49 -27.78 -2.45
CA ALA A 138 14.89 -29.10 -2.67
C ALA A 138 15.19 -30.05 -1.50
N MET A 139 16.42 -29.98 -0.95
CA MET A 139 16.78 -30.73 0.26
C MET A 139 15.87 -30.42 1.47
N LYS A 140 15.38 -29.19 1.60
CA LYS A 140 14.46 -28.80 2.68
C LYS A 140 13.05 -29.32 2.43
N TYR A 141 12.60 -29.27 1.17
CA TYR A 141 11.29 -29.76 0.75
C TYR A 141 11.09 -31.27 0.92
N LYS A 142 12.18 -32.05 0.99
CA LYS A 142 12.13 -33.48 1.34
C LYS A 142 11.56 -33.75 2.74
N HIS A 143 11.51 -32.74 3.61
CA HIS A 143 10.92 -32.84 4.94
C HIS A 143 9.43 -32.44 4.98
N LEU A 144 8.83 -32.17 3.81
CA LEU A 144 7.40 -31.84 3.67
C LEU A 144 6.60 -33.03 3.13
N ASP A 145 7.09 -34.24 3.30
CA ASP A 145 6.39 -35.48 2.97
C ASP A 145 5.17 -35.72 3.89
N LYS A 146 5.20 -35.09 5.07
CA LYS A 146 4.09 -34.92 6.00
C LYS A 146 3.98 -33.45 6.39
N VAL A 147 2.78 -32.85 6.28
CA VAL A 147 2.51 -31.46 6.67
C VAL A 147 1.54 -31.45 7.84
N SER A 148 1.89 -30.74 8.92
CA SER A 148 1.03 -30.73 10.10
C SER A 148 -0.29 -30.02 9.84
N GLY A 149 -1.40 -30.59 10.31
CA GLY A 149 -2.74 -29.99 10.20
C GLY A 149 -2.87 -28.61 10.84
N HIS A 150 -2.07 -28.36 11.88
CA HIS A 150 -2.04 -27.09 12.60
C HIS A 150 -1.16 -26.04 11.92
N SER A 151 -0.39 -26.42 10.90
CA SER A 151 0.48 -25.49 10.18
C SER A 151 -0.30 -24.60 9.23
N ILE A 152 0.16 -23.36 9.05
CA ILE A 152 -0.40 -22.46 8.04
C ILE A 152 -0.23 -23.02 6.62
N LEU A 153 0.77 -23.88 6.37
CA LEU A 153 0.92 -24.54 5.08
C LEU A 153 -0.27 -25.46 4.78
N SER A 154 -0.78 -26.21 5.77
CA SER A 154 -1.98 -27.04 5.58
C SER A 154 -3.18 -26.18 5.16
N SER A 155 -3.43 -25.10 5.88
CA SER A 155 -4.47 -24.12 5.55
C SER A 155 -4.31 -23.48 4.17
N PHE A 156 -3.06 -23.19 3.78
CA PHE A 156 -2.74 -22.63 2.47
C PHE A 156 -3.03 -23.63 1.34
N LEU A 157 -2.60 -24.89 1.48
CA LEU A 157 -2.85 -25.95 0.49
C LEU A 157 -4.35 -26.26 0.33
N LEU A 158 -5.10 -26.18 1.44
CA LEU A 158 -6.56 -26.38 1.44
C LEU A 158 -7.35 -25.10 1.11
N ALA A 159 -6.69 -23.96 0.89
CA ALA A 159 -7.30 -22.64 0.72
C ALA A 159 -8.36 -22.29 1.78
N ARG A 160 -8.14 -22.73 3.02
CA ARG A 160 -9.07 -22.54 4.15
C ARG A 160 -8.37 -21.79 5.27
N LEU A 161 -8.89 -20.59 5.60
CA LEU A 161 -8.43 -19.82 6.75
C LEU A 161 -8.55 -20.66 8.04
N PRO A 162 -7.49 -20.74 8.86
CA PRO A 162 -7.57 -21.41 10.15
C PRO A 162 -8.57 -20.68 11.06
N GLU A 163 -9.28 -21.43 11.90
CA GLU A 163 -10.16 -20.84 12.91
C GLU A 163 -9.34 -19.93 13.84
N SER A 164 -9.91 -18.76 14.15
CA SER A 164 -9.29 -17.79 15.05
C SER A 164 -9.72 -18.10 16.48
N GLY A 165 -8.75 -18.20 17.40
CA GLY A 165 -9.05 -18.31 18.83
C GLY A 165 -9.51 -16.97 19.39
N MET A 166 -10.54 -16.95 20.25
CA MET A 166 -10.85 -15.75 21.04
C MET A 166 -9.71 -15.51 22.04
N VAL A 167 -8.82 -14.58 21.72
CA VAL A 167 -7.83 -14.06 22.67
C VAL A 167 -8.30 -12.66 23.10
N SER A 168 -8.99 -12.59 24.23
CA SER A 168 -9.08 -11.33 24.97
C SER A 168 -7.74 -11.14 25.66
N SER A 169 -6.98 -10.13 25.23
CA SER A 169 -5.67 -9.84 25.85
C SER A 169 -5.56 -8.38 26.22
N ASP A 170 -5.13 -8.15 27.47
CA ASP A 170 -4.61 -6.87 27.94
C ASP A 170 -3.25 -6.64 27.26
N LEU A 171 -3.29 -6.05 26.05
CA LEU A 171 -2.09 -5.83 25.26
C LEU A 171 -1.22 -4.72 25.86
N ILE A 172 0.09 -4.92 25.76
CA ILE A 172 1.10 -3.93 26.17
C ILE A 172 1.77 -3.30 24.95
N PHE A 173 2.25 -2.06 25.10
CA PHE A 173 2.94 -1.32 24.04
C PHE A 173 4.26 -0.73 24.55
N PRO A 174 5.24 -1.57 24.94
CA PRO A 174 6.49 -1.14 25.57
C PRO A 174 7.42 -0.34 24.64
N PHE A 175 7.13 -0.32 23.34
CA PHE A 175 7.88 0.46 22.36
C PHE A 175 7.08 1.66 21.84
N GLY A 176 5.97 2.01 22.48
CA GLY A 176 4.99 2.97 22.00
C GLY A 176 4.23 2.47 20.78
N CYS A 177 3.12 3.12 20.42
CA CYS A 177 2.38 2.82 19.20
C CYS A 177 1.61 4.05 18.70
N ASN A 178 1.00 3.91 17.52
CA ASN A 178 -0.08 4.76 17.05
C ASN A 178 -1.34 3.89 16.79
N MET A 179 -2.42 4.50 16.31
CA MET A 179 -3.69 3.80 16.12
C MET A 179 -3.56 2.61 15.17
N SER A 180 -2.98 2.82 13.99
CA SER A 180 -2.89 1.75 13.00
C SER A 180 -1.98 0.61 13.45
N GLN A 181 -0.90 0.92 14.18
CA GLN A 181 0.00 -0.07 14.77
C GLN A 181 -0.69 -0.86 15.89
N LYS A 182 -1.48 -0.21 16.76
CA LYS A 182 -2.28 -0.88 17.80
C LYS A 182 -3.27 -1.86 17.19
N ILE A 183 -4.06 -1.42 16.21
CA ILE A 183 -5.00 -2.26 15.46
C ILE A 183 -4.28 -3.44 14.77
N ALA A 184 -3.09 -3.20 14.21
CA ALA A 184 -2.29 -4.25 13.59
C ALA A 184 -1.84 -5.32 14.61
N VAL A 185 -1.41 -4.91 15.81
CA VAL A 185 -1.04 -5.84 16.89
C VAL A 185 -2.25 -6.63 17.38
N GLU A 186 -3.39 -5.96 17.60
CA GLU A 186 -4.65 -6.59 18.02
C GLU A 186 -5.11 -7.67 17.03
N LYS A 187 -5.23 -7.30 15.74
CA LYS A 187 -5.64 -8.25 14.70
C LYS A 187 -4.65 -9.38 14.54
N ALA A 188 -3.35 -9.10 14.62
CA ALA A 188 -2.34 -10.14 14.54
C ALA A 188 -2.50 -11.14 15.69
N ILE A 189 -2.61 -10.70 16.94
CA ILE A 189 -2.77 -11.58 18.11
C ILE A 189 -4.07 -12.41 18.04
N GLN A 190 -5.16 -11.83 17.52
CA GLN A 190 -6.47 -12.47 17.46
C GLN A 190 -6.63 -13.48 16.32
N ASN A 191 -5.79 -13.44 15.28
CA ASN A 191 -5.98 -14.21 14.06
C ASN A 191 -4.77 -15.08 13.73
N SER A 192 -5.03 -16.28 13.23
CA SER A 192 -4.00 -17.25 12.82
C SER A 192 -3.21 -16.77 11.58
N VAL A 193 -3.80 -15.92 10.74
CA VAL A 193 -3.11 -15.23 9.64
C VAL A 193 -3.50 -13.76 9.65
N SER A 194 -2.52 -12.85 9.57
CA SER A 194 -2.78 -11.42 9.46
C SER A 194 -1.77 -10.73 8.54
N LEU A 195 -2.25 -9.72 7.79
CA LEU A 195 -1.43 -8.87 6.93
C LEU A 195 -1.29 -7.48 7.55
N VAL A 196 -0.05 -7.00 7.65
CA VAL A 196 0.29 -5.63 8.04
C VAL A 196 0.97 -4.97 6.86
N GLN A 197 0.23 -4.12 6.15
CA GLN A 197 0.79 -3.30 5.09
C GLN A 197 1.53 -2.12 5.72
N GLY A 198 2.85 -2.09 5.59
CA GLY A 198 3.69 -1.06 6.17
C GLY A 198 4.45 -0.24 5.13
N PRO A 199 3.87 0.89 4.68
CA PRO A 199 4.57 1.87 3.85
C PRO A 199 5.91 2.33 4.46
N PRO A 200 6.81 2.95 3.67
CA PRO A 200 8.05 3.50 4.20
C PRO A 200 7.75 4.50 5.31
N GLY A 201 8.48 4.47 6.44
CA GLY A 201 8.35 5.48 7.49
C GLY A 201 7.14 5.35 8.43
N THR A 202 6.37 4.26 8.35
CA THR A 202 5.16 4.05 9.18
C THR A 202 5.36 3.20 10.44
N GLY A 203 6.61 2.83 10.73
CA GLY A 203 6.98 2.14 11.98
C GLY A 203 6.81 0.62 11.98
N LYS A 204 6.90 -0.07 10.83
CA LYS A 204 6.90 -1.55 10.73
C LYS A 204 7.66 -2.28 11.83
N THR A 205 8.93 -1.92 12.02
CA THR A 205 9.79 -2.56 13.03
C THR A 205 9.25 -2.35 14.45
N GLN A 206 8.65 -1.19 14.76
CA GLN A 206 8.05 -0.92 16.06
C GLN A 206 6.80 -1.80 16.27
N THR A 207 5.98 -2.01 15.23
CA THR A 207 4.88 -2.98 15.25
C THR A 207 5.39 -4.39 15.53
N ILE A 208 6.46 -4.83 14.85
CA ILE A 208 7.08 -6.14 15.08
C ILE A 208 7.58 -6.28 16.52
N LEU A 209 8.20 -5.25 17.09
CA LEU A 209 8.66 -5.28 18.48
C LEU A 209 7.49 -5.41 19.48
N ASN A 210 6.39 -4.68 19.27
CA ASN A 210 5.20 -4.81 20.11
C ASN A 210 4.53 -6.19 19.95
N LEU A 211 4.56 -6.79 18.74
CA LEU A 211 4.12 -8.19 18.54
C LEU A 211 4.99 -9.15 19.34
N ILE A 212 6.31 -9.03 19.26
CA ILE A 212 7.24 -9.87 20.04
C ILE A 212 6.96 -9.73 21.54
N ALA A 213 6.81 -8.50 22.06
CA ALA A 213 6.53 -8.27 23.47
C ALA A 213 5.25 -9.00 23.95
N ASN A 214 4.15 -8.87 23.21
CA ASN A 214 2.89 -9.52 23.56
C ASN A 214 2.97 -11.05 23.41
N MET A 215 3.67 -11.56 22.39
CA MET A 215 3.91 -13.01 22.25
C MET A 215 4.74 -13.58 23.39
N LEU A 216 5.75 -12.84 23.87
CA LEU A 216 6.55 -13.23 25.04
C LEU A 216 5.70 -13.27 26.32
N LEU A 217 4.78 -12.31 26.51
CA LEU A 217 3.83 -12.34 27.62
C LEU A 217 2.92 -13.57 27.58
N LEU A 218 2.48 -13.95 26.37
CA LEU A 218 1.71 -15.17 26.12
C LEU A 218 2.56 -16.45 26.19
N LYS A 219 3.84 -16.36 26.56
CA LYS A 219 4.82 -17.46 26.62
C LYS A 219 4.95 -18.22 25.29
N LYS A 220 4.76 -17.51 24.18
CA LYS A 220 4.83 -18.05 22.82
C LYS A 220 6.26 -18.02 22.26
N ARG A 221 6.57 -18.99 21.41
CA ARG A 221 7.83 -19.13 20.68
C ARG A 221 7.68 -18.48 19.31
N VAL A 222 8.51 -17.48 19.01
CA VAL A 222 8.35 -16.62 17.83
C VAL A 222 9.56 -16.75 16.93
N ALA A 223 9.35 -16.86 15.62
CA ALA A 223 10.39 -16.61 14.63
C ALA A 223 10.10 -15.32 13.88
N VAL A 224 11.08 -14.42 13.82
CA VAL A 224 11.06 -13.25 12.93
C VAL A 224 11.95 -13.59 11.74
N VAL A 225 11.36 -13.57 10.56
CA VAL A 225 12.01 -13.97 9.32
C VAL A 225 11.90 -12.91 8.25
N SER A 226 12.83 -12.91 7.31
CA SER A 226 12.82 -12.01 6.14
C SER A 226 13.60 -12.64 4.99
N ASN A 227 13.53 -12.03 3.80
CA ASN A 227 14.30 -12.48 2.65
C ASN A 227 15.83 -12.40 2.88
N ASN A 228 16.28 -11.42 3.67
CA ASN A 228 17.70 -11.20 3.98
C ASN A 228 17.94 -10.96 5.48
N ASN A 229 19.17 -11.12 5.95
CA ASN A 229 19.52 -10.95 7.37
C ASN A 229 19.49 -9.49 7.86
N SER A 230 19.45 -8.48 6.97
CA SER A 230 19.49 -7.07 7.40
C SER A 230 18.19 -6.62 8.07
N ALA A 231 17.03 -7.09 7.60
CA ALA A 231 15.76 -6.73 8.22
C ALA A 231 15.62 -7.30 9.64
N THR A 232 16.00 -8.57 9.85
CA THR A 232 16.03 -9.18 11.19
C THR A 232 17.10 -8.58 12.10
N ALA A 233 18.25 -8.17 11.56
CA ALA A 233 19.27 -7.47 12.33
C ALA A 233 18.76 -6.13 12.90
N ASN A 234 17.96 -5.37 12.14
CA ASN A 234 17.35 -4.13 12.62
C ASN A 234 16.39 -4.36 13.80
N VAL A 235 15.64 -5.47 13.79
CA VAL A 235 14.77 -5.83 14.93
C VAL A 235 15.63 -6.14 16.16
N LEU A 236 16.70 -6.93 16.00
CA LEU A 236 17.62 -7.28 17.08
C LEU A 236 18.32 -6.05 17.68
N GLU A 237 18.80 -5.13 16.82
CA GLU A 237 19.41 -3.88 17.25
C GLU A 237 18.46 -3.05 18.11
N LYS A 238 17.18 -2.98 17.72
CA LYS A 238 16.18 -2.28 18.53
C LYS A 238 15.88 -2.99 19.84
N LEU A 239 15.82 -4.32 19.88
CA LEU A 239 15.70 -5.06 21.16
C LEU A 239 16.88 -4.76 22.09
N ARG A 240 18.11 -4.72 21.55
CA ARG A 240 19.32 -4.38 22.30
C ARG A 240 19.26 -2.99 22.92
N LYS A 241 18.69 -2.00 22.22
CA LYS A 241 18.49 -0.64 22.76
C LYS A 241 17.70 -0.63 24.07
N TYR A 242 16.83 -1.62 24.28
CA TYR A 242 16.03 -1.76 25.51
C TYR A 242 16.55 -2.87 26.43
N GLU A 243 17.75 -3.41 26.16
CA GLU A 243 18.39 -4.51 26.89
C GLU A 243 17.57 -5.81 26.85
N LEU A 244 16.88 -6.07 25.73
CA LEU A 244 16.02 -7.24 25.53
C LEU A 244 16.57 -8.22 24.49
N ASP A 245 17.76 -7.99 23.91
CA ASP A 245 18.31 -8.87 22.86
C ASP A 245 18.71 -10.26 23.39
N PHE A 246 18.91 -10.42 24.69
CA PHE A 246 19.25 -11.69 25.33
C PHE A 246 18.20 -12.80 25.15
N VAL A 247 16.94 -12.45 24.84
CA VAL A 247 15.85 -13.41 24.57
C VAL A 247 15.86 -13.93 23.13
N ALA A 248 16.74 -13.38 22.28
CA ALA A 248 16.76 -13.66 20.85
C ALA A 248 18.02 -14.42 20.41
N ALA A 249 17.87 -15.30 19.42
CA ALA A 249 18.98 -16.01 18.78
C ALA A 249 18.98 -15.81 17.26
N THR A 250 20.14 -15.53 16.68
CA THR A 250 20.31 -15.34 15.22
C THR A 250 20.74 -16.62 14.53
N LEU A 251 19.82 -17.30 13.85
CA LEU A 251 20.05 -18.63 13.25
C LEU A 251 19.93 -18.65 11.72
N GLY A 252 19.77 -17.49 11.08
CA GLY A 252 19.48 -17.37 9.64
C GLY A 252 20.58 -17.78 8.65
N SER A 253 21.82 -18.00 9.12
CA SER A 253 22.94 -18.49 8.31
C SER A 253 23.95 -19.25 9.16
N THR A 254 24.80 -20.08 8.54
CA THR A 254 25.88 -20.78 9.25
C THR A 254 26.79 -19.80 10.01
N LYS A 255 27.14 -18.68 9.37
CA LYS A 255 27.94 -17.62 10.02
C LYS A 255 27.23 -17.07 11.28
N ASN A 256 25.94 -16.76 11.17
CA ASN A 256 25.18 -16.22 12.31
C ASN A 256 25.02 -17.26 13.42
N LYS A 257 24.78 -18.53 13.06
CA LYS A 257 24.72 -19.63 14.02
C LYS A 257 26.03 -19.75 14.79
N ASN A 258 27.17 -19.79 14.10
CA ASN A 258 28.49 -19.87 14.75
C ASN A 258 28.73 -18.65 15.64
N THR A 259 28.48 -17.44 15.12
CA THR A 259 28.65 -16.18 15.87
C THR A 259 27.79 -16.17 17.13
N PHE A 260 26.55 -16.65 17.04
CA PHE A 260 25.66 -16.75 18.19
C PHE A 260 26.17 -17.79 19.20
N ILE A 261 26.50 -19.01 18.74
CA ILE A 261 26.94 -20.10 19.61
C ILE A 261 28.23 -19.72 20.36
N GLU A 262 29.20 -19.14 19.66
CA GLU A 262 30.48 -18.66 20.21
C GLU A 262 30.30 -17.43 21.13
N GLY A 263 29.27 -16.63 20.89
CA GLY A 263 28.99 -15.38 21.63
C GLY A 263 28.05 -15.54 22.84
N GLN A 264 27.63 -16.76 23.19
CA GLN A 264 26.81 -17.00 24.37
C GLN A 264 27.55 -16.70 25.67
N THR A 265 26.80 -16.28 26.68
CA THR A 265 27.30 -16.07 28.04
C THR A 265 26.42 -16.86 29.03
N ASP A 266 27.02 -17.41 30.09
CA ASP A 266 26.28 -18.01 31.22
C ASP A 266 25.89 -16.97 32.29
N GLU A 267 26.25 -15.69 32.05
CA GLU A 267 25.99 -14.56 32.94
C GLU A 267 24.49 -14.43 33.25
N ALA A 268 24.18 -14.33 34.54
CA ALA A 268 22.82 -14.13 34.99
C ALA A 268 22.27 -12.79 34.48
N VAL A 269 21.09 -12.82 33.88
CA VAL A 269 20.38 -11.61 33.48
C VAL A 269 19.51 -11.17 34.64
N LEU A 270 19.68 -9.91 35.06
CA LEU A 270 18.89 -9.31 36.13
C LEU A 270 17.92 -8.29 35.55
N MET A 271 16.64 -8.57 35.68
CA MET A 271 15.54 -7.70 35.31
C MET A 271 14.80 -7.20 36.55
N PRO A 272 14.19 -6.00 36.51
CA PRO A 272 13.38 -5.51 37.61
C PRO A 272 12.18 -6.43 37.86
N THR A 273 11.92 -6.73 39.14
CA THR A 273 10.71 -7.43 39.60
C THR A 273 9.80 -6.46 40.34
N ILE A 274 8.49 -6.63 40.20
CA ILE A 274 7.47 -5.88 40.95
C ILE A 274 6.70 -6.81 41.89
N MET A 275 6.14 -6.24 42.95
CA MET A 275 5.33 -7.00 43.91
C MET A 275 3.96 -7.34 43.30
N PRO A 276 3.29 -8.44 43.70
CA PRO A 276 2.00 -8.83 43.11
C PRO A 276 0.90 -7.75 43.17
N GLU A 277 0.85 -6.96 44.25
CA GLU A 277 -0.09 -5.84 44.38
C GLU A 277 0.22 -4.71 43.40
N GLU A 278 1.50 -4.43 43.17
CA GLU A 278 1.98 -3.45 42.20
C GLU A 278 1.69 -3.93 40.77
N GLU A 279 1.93 -5.22 40.47
CA GLU A 279 1.61 -5.82 39.17
C GLU A 279 0.12 -5.66 38.81
N ALA A 280 -0.79 -5.97 39.74
CA ALA A 280 -2.22 -5.80 39.52
C ALA A 280 -2.59 -4.32 39.27
N SER A 281 -1.92 -3.39 39.98
CA SER A 281 -2.09 -1.94 39.76
C SER A 281 -1.58 -1.52 38.37
N VAL A 282 -0.39 -1.98 37.98
CA VAL A 282 0.23 -1.69 36.67
C VAL A 282 -0.66 -2.21 35.54
N HIS A 283 -1.17 -3.43 35.63
CA HIS A 283 -2.10 -4.00 34.65
C HIS A 283 -3.36 -3.14 34.50
N LYS A 284 -4.00 -2.78 35.62
CA LYS A 284 -5.20 -1.95 35.63
C LYS A 284 -4.94 -0.57 35.01
N GLU A 285 -3.78 0.01 35.30
CA GLU A 285 -3.38 1.31 34.78
C GLU A 285 -3.07 1.27 33.28
N ILE A 286 -2.39 0.23 32.80
CA ILE A 286 -2.18 -0.02 31.36
C ILE A 286 -3.53 -0.12 30.63
N LEU A 287 -4.47 -0.89 31.17
CA LEU A 287 -5.81 -1.04 30.57
C LEU A 287 -6.54 0.31 30.48
N LEU A 288 -6.50 1.10 31.56
CA LEU A 288 -7.10 2.44 31.57
C LEU A 288 -6.43 3.37 30.56
N LEU A 289 -5.10 3.42 30.52
CA LEU A 289 -4.35 4.26 29.58
C LEU A 289 -4.61 3.86 28.13
N ASN A 290 -4.68 2.55 27.85
CA ASN A 290 -5.03 2.05 26.52
C ASN A 290 -6.40 2.55 26.06
N GLN A 291 -7.41 2.55 26.94
CA GLN A 291 -8.74 3.07 26.65
C GLN A 291 -8.74 4.60 26.49
N GLU A 292 -8.06 5.33 27.37
CA GLU A 292 -7.96 6.79 27.29
C GLU A 292 -7.25 7.26 26.01
N LEU A 293 -6.21 6.54 25.58
CA LEU A 293 -5.43 6.90 24.39
C LEU A 293 -6.17 6.65 23.08
N ASP A 294 -7.15 5.74 23.03
CA ASP A 294 -7.90 5.44 21.80
C ASP A 294 -8.61 6.67 21.23
N ASP A 295 -9.35 7.38 22.08
CA ASP A 295 -10.02 8.63 21.69
C ASP A 295 -9.01 9.73 21.28
N ALA A 296 -7.86 9.75 21.93
CA ALA A 296 -6.83 10.75 21.67
C ALA A 296 -6.10 10.48 20.34
N TYR A 297 -5.83 9.22 20.01
CA TYR A 297 -5.30 8.82 18.71
C TYR A 297 -6.22 9.24 17.57
N ILE A 298 -7.54 9.06 17.71
CA ILE A 298 -8.52 9.50 16.69
C ILE A 298 -8.40 11.02 16.46
N LYS A 299 -8.33 11.82 17.52
CA LYS A 299 -8.17 13.27 17.42
C LYS A 299 -6.84 13.67 16.80
N LYS A 300 -5.75 12.95 17.11
CA LYS A 300 -4.42 13.16 16.52
C LYS A 300 -4.42 12.86 15.03
N ASN A 301 -5.11 11.80 14.61
CA ASN A 301 -5.31 11.47 13.21
C ASN A 301 -6.16 12.53 12.50
N GLU A 302 -7.26 13.00 13.10
CA GLU A 302 -8.07 14.12 12.57
C GLU A 302 -7.22 15.40 12.41
N GLN A 303 -6.34 15.69 13.38
CA GLN A 303 -5.44 16.83 13.32
C GLN A 303 -4.45 16.70 12.15
N ALA A 304 -3.84 15.53 11.94
CA ALA A 304 -2.93 15.28 10.84
C ALA A 304 -3.61 15.33 9.46
N GLU A 305 -4.84 14.83 9.35
CA GLU A 305 -5.67 14.98 8.14
C GLU A 305 -5.95 16.46 7.86
N LEU A 306 -6.28 17.23 8.89
CA LEU A 306 -6.57 18.65 8.75
C LEU A 306 -5.33 19.48 8.38
N ILE A 307 -4.16 19.15 8.93
CA ILE A 307 -2.89 19.80 8.54
C ILE A 307 -2.61 19.56 7.05
N GLN A 308 -2.70 18.31 6.59
CA GLN A 308 -2.51 18.00 5.17
C GLN A 308 -3.52 18.71 4.26
N GLN A 309 -4.78 18.85 4.71
CA GLN A 309 -5.79 19.64 4.00
C GLN A 309 -5.42 21.12 3.96
N ILE A 310 -4.92 21.69 5.07
CA ILE A 310 -4.44 23.07 5.13
C ILE A 310 -3.28 23.27 4.16
N ASP A 311 -2.27 22.39 4.15
CA ASP A 311 -1.10 22.50 3.27
C ASP A 311 -1.50 22.44 1.80
N ALA A 312 -2.39 21.50 1.44
CA ALA A 312 -2.94 21.42 0.09
C ALA A 312 -3.74 22.67 -0.28
N PHE A 313 -4.50 23.23 0.66
CA PHE A 313 -5.31 24.43 0.46
C PHE A 313 -4.47 25.71 0.35
N LEU A 314 -3.34 25.79 1.06
CA LEU A 314 -2.38 26.88 0.96
C LEU A 314 -1.71 26.89 -0.43
N LEU A 315 -1.32 25.71 -0.93
CA LEU A 315 -0.80 25.58 -2.28
C LEU A 315 -1.85 25.98 -3.32
N GLU A 316 -3.10 25.54 -3.15
CA GLU A 316 -4.23 25.93 -4.00
C GLU A 316 -4.46 27.44 -4.01
N LYS A 317 -4.45 28.07 -2.81
CA LYS A 317 -4.58 29.51 -2.65
C LYS A 317 -3.46 30.27 -3.37
N ALA A 318 -2.21 29.81 -3.29
CA ALA A 318 -1.09 30.45 -3.97
C ALA A 318 -1.26 30.46 -5.50
N TYR A 319 -1.73 29.34 -6.09
CA TYR A 319 -2.07 29.28 -7.52
C TYR A 319 -3.21 30.24 -7.89
N PHE A 320 -4.26 30.31 -7.07
CA PHE A 320 -5.35 31.25 -7.30
C PHE A 320 -4.88 32.71 -7.23
N GLU A 321 -4.01 33.06 -6.29
CA GLU A 321 -3.46 34.41 -6.18
C GLU A 321 -2.63 34.78 -7.40
N ASN A 322 -1.76 33.88 -7.88
CA ASN A 322 -1.01 34.06 -9.13
C ASN A 322 -1.94 34.26 -10.33
N PHE A 323 -2.98 33.43 -10.46
CA PHE A 323 -3.98 33.57 -11.52
C PHE A 323 -4.70 34.91 -11.47
N TYR A 324 -5.05 35.37 -10.27
CA TYR A 324 -5.74 36.62 -10.06
C TYR A 324 -4.86 37.81 -10.51
N GLU A 325 -3.57 37.77 -10.19
CA GLU A 325 -2.59 38.76 -10.63
C GLU A 325 -2.40 38.76 -12.16
N GLU A 326 -2.41 37.59 -12.80
CA GLU A 326 -2.30 37.47 -14.27
C GLU A 326 -3.54 38.01 -15.02
N THR A 327 -4.75 37.84 -14.46
CA THR A 327 -6.02 38.08 -15.18
C THR A 327 -6.74 39.38 -14.85
N GLN A 328 -6.48 40.05 -13.72
CA GLN A 328 -7.22 41.25 -13.31
C GLN A 328 -6.32 42.46 -12.99
N ARG A 329 -6.65 43.62 -13.60
CA ARG A 329 -6.08 44.95 -13.29
C ARG A 329 -6.92 45.77 -12.30
N SER A 330 -7.76 45.14 -11.47
CA SER A 330 -8.73 45.82 -10.60
C SER A 330 -8.24 45.99 -9.15
N ASP A 331 -8.78 47.00 -8.47
CA ASP A 331 -8.34 47.52 -7.17
C ASP A 331 -8.61 46.53 -6.01
N LEU A 332 -7.54 45.93 -5.46
CA LEU A 332 -7.52 44.91 -4.39
C LEU A 332 -8.19 45.35 -3.08
N SER A 333 -8.40 46.66 -2.87
CA SER A 333 -8.88 47.24 -1.62
C SER A 333 -10.30 46.80 -1.21
N VAL A 334 -11.13 46.34 -2.15
CA VAL A 334 -12.51 45.89 -1.90
C VAL A 334 -12.57 44.45 -1.36
N GLY A 335 -11.67 43.57 -1.83
CA GLY A 335 -11.60 42.17 -1.38
C GLY A 335 -11.20 42.06 0.09
N ASP A 336 -10.24 42.89 0.52
CA ASP A 336 -9.74 42.89 1.90
C ASP A 336 -10.81 43.36 2.91
N GLN A 337 -11.73 44.23 2.50
CA GLN A 337 -12.87 44.63 3.34
C GLN A 337 -13.89 43.49 3.52
N LEU A 338 -14.03 42.61 2.52
CA LEU A 338 -14.90 41.43 2.57
C LEU A 338 -14.29 40.30 3.39
N SER A 339 -12.98 40.06 3.27
CA SER A 339 -12.25 39.09 4.10
C SER A 339 -12.33 39.44 5.60
N ARG A 340 -12.44 40.73 5.94
CA ARG A 340 -12.65 41.21 7.33
C ARG A 340 -14.09 41.05 7.85
N SER A 341 -15.05 40.64 7.02
CA SER A 341 -16.45 40.48 7.44
C SER A 341 -16.69 39.21 8.27
N ARG A 342 -17.73 39.18 9.11
CA ARG A 342 -18.13 37.99 9.92
C ARG A 342 -18.89 36.92 9.11
N LEU A 343 -18.77 36.90 7.79
CA LEU A 343 -19.45 35.91 6.95
C LEU A 343 -18.73 34.56 7.03
N SER A 344 -19.48 33.46 7.07
CA SER A 344 -18.88 32.11 7.01
C SER A 344 -18.49 31.73 5.59
N ALA A 345 -17.52 30.81 5.43
CA ALA A 345 -17.09 30.32 4.12
C ALA A 345 -18.29 29.82 3.28
N ARG A 346 -19.23 29.12 3.93
CA ARG A 346 -20.48 28.66 3.27
C ARG A 346 -21.36 29.80 2.75
N LYS A 347 -21.45 30.93 3.46
CA LYS A 347 -22.22 32.10 3.00
C LYS A 347 -21.53 32.79 1.82
N LEU A 348 -20.21 32.93 1.88
CA LEU A 348 -19.39 33.47 0.79
C LEU A 348 -19.52 32.61 -0.47
N LEU A 349 -19.48 31.28 -0.34
CA LEU A 349 -19.71 30.39 -1.47
C LEU A 349 -21.10 30.56 -2.09
N LYS A 350 -22.15 30.60 -1.26
CA LYS A 350 -23.52 30.85 -1.76
C LYS A 350 -23.62 32.20 -2.47
N ALA A 351 -22.87 33.20 -2.02
CA ALA A 351 -22.78 34.51 -2.66
C ALA A 351 -22.16 34.41 -4.04
N TRP A 352 -21.03 33.72 -4.12
CA TRP A 352 -20.31 33.49 -5.36
C TRP A 352 -21.22 32.79 -6.38
N LEU A 353 -21.84 31.67 -6.02
CA LEU A 353 -22.77 30.94 -6.90
C LEU A 353 -23.97 31.80 -7.32
N TYR A 354 -24.42 32.72 -6.47
CA TYR A 354 -25.48 33.65 -6.82
C TYR A 354 -25.02 34.71 -7.82
N SER A 355 -23.84 35.29 -7.63
CA SER A 355 -23.23 36.24 -8.57
C SER A 355 -23.01 35.59 -9.93
N GLU A 356 -22.55 34.33 -9.98
CA GLU A 356 -22.49 33.54 -11.22
C GLU A 356 -23.88 33.41 -11.86
N LYS A 357 -24.91 33.02 -11.10
CA LYS A 357 -26.30 32.91 -11.59
C LYS A 357 -26.86 34.24 -12.12
N GLN A 358 -26.49 35.36 -11.51
CA GLN A 358 -26.91 36.68 -11.98
C GLN A 358 -26.19 37.09 -13.26
N ALA A 359 -24.87 36.88 -13.34
CA ALA A 359 -24.13 37.04 -14.58
C ALA A 359 -24.82 36.21 -15.69
N LYS A 360 -25.23 34.95 -15.39
CA LYS A 360 -25.98 34.06 -16.32
C LYS A 360 -27.24 34.69 -16.87
N ARG A 361 -27.98 35.41 -16.02
CA ARG A 361 -29.26 36.04 -16.38
C ARG A 361 -29.07 37.34 -17.14
N GLN A 362 -28.14 38.19 -16.71
CA GLN A 362 -27.88 39.49 -17.31
C GLN A 362 -27.34 39.35 -18.74
N ALA A 363 -26.47 38.39 -18.99
CA ALA A 363 -25.97 38.15 -20.33
C ALA A 363 -27.00 37.50 -21.28
N LYS A 364 -27.94 36.70 -20.75
CA LYS A 364 -29.09 36.18 -21.52
C LYS A 364 -30.06 37.27 -21.92
N SER A 365 -30.24 38.33 -21.12
CA SER A 365 -31.13 39.45 -21.47
C SER A 365 -30.50 40.40 -22.50
N SER A 366 -29.17 40.48 -22.59
CA SER A 366 -28.46 41.26 -23.61
C SER A 366 -28.41 40.60 -25.00
N LEU A 367 -29.01 39.42 -25.16
CA LEU A 367 -29.10 38.67 -26.44
C LEU A 367 -30.43 38.92 -27.20
N GLN A 368 -31.27 39.87 -26.77
CA GLN A 368 -32.42 40.32 -27.58
C GLN A 368 -31.96 41.34 -28.65
N PRO A 369 -32.37 41.18 -29.92
CA PRO A 369 -31.98 42.11 -30.99
C PRO A 369 -32.56 43.51 -30.73
N PRO A 370 -31.83 44.58 -31.08
CA PRO A 370 -32.39 45.92 -31.01
C PRO A 370 -33.57 46.02 -31.97
N SER A 371 -34.72 46.45 -31.46
CA SER A 371 -35.88 46.80 -32.28
C SER A 371 -35.49 47.94 -33.22
N ALA A 372 -35.64 47.71 -34.51
CA ALA A 372 -35.31 48.65 -35.57
C ALA A 372 -36.10 49.95 -35.44
N SER A 373 -35.41 51.09 -35.46
CA SER A 373 -35.94 52.37 -35.93
C SER A 373 -34.82 53.08 -36.70
N PRO A 374 -35.10 53.63 -37.91
CA PRO A 374 -34.06 54.18 -38.76
C PRO A 374 -33.89 55.68 -38.48
N SER A 375 -32.67 56.12 -38.23
CA SER A 375 -32.27 57.48 -38.59
C SER A 375 -30.77 57.57 -38.86
N THR A 376 -30.47 58.40 -39.85
CA THR A 376 -29.25 58.56 -40.64
C THR A 376 -28.20 59.45 -39.97
N SER A 377 -26.91 59.11 -40.09
CA SER A 377 -25.82 59.99 -40.59
C SER A 377 -24.42 59.40 -40.34
N ASN A 378 -23.51 59.66 -41.29
CA ASN A 378 -22.13 59.17 -41.38
C ASN A 378 -21.14 59.95 -40.51
N SER A 379 -20.15 59.27 -39.88
CA SER A 379 -18.72 59.65 -39.81
C SER A 379 -17.89 58.61 -39.00
N PRO A 380 -16.58 58.47 -39.23
CA PRO A 380 -15.79 57.29 -38.82
C PRO A 380 -15.29 57.41 -37.37
N LEU A 381 -15.45 56.33 -36.58
CA LEU A 381 -14.93 56.26 -35.22
C LEU A 381 -13.47 55.83 -35.17
N SER A 382 -12.66 56.72 -34.59
CA SER A 382 -11.40 56.42 -33.91
C SER A 382 -11.60 55.38 -32.80
N SER A 383 -10.76 54.35 -32.80
CA SER A 383 -10.64 53.37 -31.73
C SER A 383 -9.98 54.00 -30.50
N THR A 384 -10.81 54.40 -29.52
CA THR A 384 -10.35 54.67 -28.16
C THR A 384 -11.11 53.80 -27.17
N ALA A 385 -10.34 53.09 -26.36
CA ALA A 385 -10.77 52.37 -25.19
C ALA A 385 -11.28 53.35 -24.14
N SER A 386 -12.59 53.58 -24.09
CA SER A 386 -13.27 54.20 -22.93
C SER A 386 -14.78 53.99 -23.05
N GLY A 387 -15.29 52.94 -22.42
CA GLY A 387 -16.71 52.59 -22.54
C GLY A 387 -17.22 51.54 -21.55
N LEU A 388 -16.69 51.50 -20.32
CA LEU A 388 -17.28 50.76 -19.20
C LEU A 388 -17.72 51.75 -18.11
N SER A 389 -18.47 52.79 -18.48
CA SER A 389 -19.08 53.69 -17.50
C SER A 389 -20.36 53.07 -16.94
N GLY A 390 -20.24 52.43 -15.76
CA GLY A 390 -21.24 52.47 -14.70
C GLY A 390 -22.60 51.80 -14.94
N ARG A 391 -22.66 50.46 -14.91
CA ARG A 391 -23.91 49.79 -14.52
C ARG A 391 -24.03 49.80 -12.99
N ARG A 392 -24.72 50.83 -12.45
CA ARG A 392 -25.11 50.85 -11.03
C ARG A 392 -26.08 49.69 -10.76
N VAL A 393 -25.73 48.87 -9.78
CA VAL A 393 -26.58 47.81 -9.20
C VAL A 393 -27.97 48.39 -8.89
N ASP A 394 -29.02 47.78 -9.45
CA ASP A 394 -30.40 48.26 -9.32
C ASP A 394 -30.91 48.14 -7.87
N PHE A 395 -31.93 48.90 -7.48
CA PHE A 395 -32.45 48.92 -6.10
C PHE A 395 -32.88 47.53 -5.63
N ALA A 396 -33.57 46.77 -6.47
CA ALA A 396 -33.96 45.39 -6.16
C ALA A 396 -32.73 44.47 -5.95
N GLU A 397 -31.66 44.71 -6.70
CA GLU A 397 -30.42 43.95 -6.56
C GLU A 397 -29.66 44.35 -5.28
N LYS A 398 -29.62 45.63 -4.92
CA LYS A 398 -29.09 46.11 -3.63
C LYS A 398 -29.82 45.52 -2.45
N VAL A 399 -31.16 45.46 -2.50
CA VAL A 399 -31.99 44.81 -1.48
C VAL A 399 -31.70 43.31 -1.42
N GLY A 400 -31.59 42.63 -2.57
CA GLY A 400 -31.22 41.21 -2.64
C GLY A 400 -29.84 40.90 -2.06
N LEU A 401 -28.86 41.77 -2.26
CA LEU A 401 -27.53 41.67 -1.67
C LEU A 401 -27.59 41.88 -0.14
N LEU A 402 -28.33 42.88 0.35
CA LEU A 402 -28.49 43.13 1.79
C LEU A 402 -29.25 41.99 2.50
N LEU A 403 -30.31 41.46 1.90
CA LEU A 403 -31.06 40.33 2.47
C LEU A 403 -30.21 39.07 2.61
N ARG A 404 -29.24 38.86 1.72
CA ARG A 404 -28.34 37.69 1.77
C ARG A 404 -27.09 37.90 2.62
N PHE A 405 -26.53 39.12 2.64
CA PHE A 405 -25.21 39.41 3.23
C PHE A 405 -25.26 40.39 4.41
N GLY A 406 -26.44 40.87 4.81
CA GLY A 406 -26.57 41.92 5.79
C GLY A 406 -25.83 43.20 5.36
N LEU A 407 -25.28 43.94 6.32
CA LEU A 407 -24.52 45.18 6.05
C LEU A 407 -23.26 44.96 5.21
N ALA A 408 -22.68 43.75 5.21
CA ALA A 408 -21.53 43.41 4.39
C ALA A 408 -21.85 43.43 2.88
N GLY A 409 -23.14 43.31 2.50
CA GLY A 409 -23.59 43.39 1.11
C GLY A 409 -23.41 44.77 0.47
N ARG A 410 -23.16 45.82 1.27
CA ARG A 410 -22.92 47.20 0.77
C ARG A 410 -21.65 47.30 -0.07
N VAL A 411 -20.65 46.46 0.21
CA VAL A 411 -19.37 46.41 -0.53
C VAL A 411 -19.60 46.11 -2.02
N PHE A 412 -20.69 45.41 -2.33
CA PHE A 412 -21.06 44.99 -3.68
C PHE A 412 -21.93 45.98 -4.46
N PHE A 413 -22.28 47.14 -3.90
CA PHE A 413 -23.20 48.08 -4.54
C PHE A 413 -22.62 48.83 -5.73
N LYS A 414 -21.28 48.87 -5.82
CA LYS A 414 -20.54 49.53 -6.89
C LYS A 414 -19.78 48.55 -7.79
N VAL A 415 -19.97 47.24 -7.59
CA VAL A 415 -19.22 46.17 -8.24
C VAL A 415 -20.20 45.33 -9.06
N SER A 416 -19.91 45.13 -10.35
CA SER A 416 -20.75 44.33 -11.25
C SER A 416 -20.78 42.85 -10.85
N ALA A 417 -21.77 42.09 -11.31
CA ALA A 417 -21.87 40.65 -10.99
C ALA A 417 -20.61 39.86 -11.37
N GLU A 418 -19.93 40.26 -12.44
CA GLU A 418 -18.69 39.65 -12.94
C GLU A 418 -17.49 40.02 -12.06
N GLU A 419 -17.35 41.30 -11.70
CA GLU A 419 -16.29 41.77 -10.79
C GLU A 419 -16.46 41.24 -9.34
N ARG A 420 -17.68 40.85 -8.94
CA ARG A 420 -17.93 40.26 -7.60
C ARG A 420 -17.39 38.85 -7.44
N ILE A 421 -17.36 38.06 -8.51
CA ILE A 421 -16.95 36.65 -8.47
C ILE A 421 -15.56 36.47 -7.86
N PRO A 422 -14.49 37.12 -8.37
CA PRO A 422 -13.15 36.92 -7.83
C PRO A 422 -12.95 37.48 -6.41
N LEU A 423 -13.62 38.58 -6.06
CA LEU A 423 -13.60 39.12 -4.70
C LEU A 423 -14.22 38.14 -3.70
N LEU A 424 -15.28 37.45 -4.11
CA LEU A 424 -15.94 36.42 -3.30
C LEU A 424 -15.10 35.14 -3.22
N GLN A 425 -14.37 34.79 -4.29
CA GLN A 425 -13.41 33.68 -4.30
C GLN A 425 -12.27 33.94 -3.30
N LYS A 426 -11.61 35.11 -3.37
CA LYS A 426 -10.56 35.52 -2.42
C LYS A 426 -11.05 35.47 -0.97
N ALA A 427 -12.20 36.10 -0.70
CA ALA A 427 -12.76 36.11 0.65
C ALA A 427 -13.14 34.71 1.14
N TYR A 428 -13.61 33.83 0.25
CA TYR A 428 -13.90 32.42 0.59
C TYR A 428 -12.65 31.70 1.06
N TYR A 429 -11.53 31.84 0.35
CA TYR A 429 -10.26 31.24 0.71
C TYR A 429 -9.77 31.66 2.08
N ASP A 430 -9.65 32.97 2.30
CA ASP A 430 -9.20 33.52 3.58
C ASP A 430 -10.06 32.99 4.73
N ARG A 431 -11.38 32.97 4.53
CA ARG A 431 -12.31 32.52 5.56
C ARG A 431 -12.25 31.02 5.80
N LYS A 432 -12.11 30.22 4.75
CA LYS A 432 -12.05 28.76 4.82
C LYS A 432 -10.77 28.32 5.52
N LEU A 433 -9.63 28.92 5.17
CA LEU A 433 -8.35 28.69 5.84
C LEU A 433 -8.46 29.03 7.34
N ALA A 434 -9.00 30.20 7.68
CA ALA A 434 -9.19 30.59 9.07
C ALA A 434 -10.15 29.65 9.84
N ASP A 435 -11.20 29.12 9.20
CA ASP A 435 -12.10 28.14 9.80
C ASP A 435 -11.38 26.78 10.04
N MET A 436 -10.52 26.34 9.11
CA MET A 436 -9.71 25.13 9.24
C MET A 436 -8.62 25.28 10.32
N GLU A 437 -7.87 26.38 10.32
CA GLU A 437 -6.88 26.68 11.35
C GLU A 437 -7.51 26.76 12.74
N LYS A 438 -8.70 27.36 12.86
CA LYS A 438 -9.45 27.36 14.12
C LYS A 438 -9.78 25.95 14.58
N ARG A 439 -10.20 25.06 13.66
CA ARG A 439 -10.45 23.64 13.99
C ARG A 439 -9.16 22.93 14.42
N ARG A 440 -8.04 23.16 13.71
CA ARG A 440 -6.72 22.64 14.07
C ARG A 440 -6.34 23.05 15.49
N HIS A 441 -6.46 24.34 15.81
CA HIS A 441 -6.13 24.86 17.13
C HIS A 441 -7.07 24.34 18.25
N MET A 442 -8.35 24.09 17.95
CA MET A 442 -9.26 23.45 18.91
C MET A 442 -8.86 21.99 19.20
N LEU A 443 -8.44 21.24 18.18
CA LEU A 443 -7.95 19.87 18.35
C LEU A 443 -6.63 19.86 19.14
N GLU A 444 -5.69 20.73 18.76
CA GLU A 444 -4.41 20.93 19.44
C GLU A 444 -4.60 21.23 20.94
N LYS A 445 -5.45 22.21 21.28
CA LYS A 445 -5.77 22.53 22.67
C LYS A 445 -6.45 21.37 23.42
N SER A 446 -7.27 20.58 22.73
CA SER A 446 -7.89 19.39 23.34
C SER A 446 -6.87 18.30 23.62
N LEU A 447 -5.84 18.14 22.79
CA LEU A 447 -4.76 17.17 22.96
C LEU A 447 -3.76 17.61 24.04
N GLU A 448 -3.42 18.90 24.08
CA GLU A 448 -2.58 19.49 25.15
C GLU A 448 -3.24 19.34 26.52
N GLY A 449 -4.54 19.63 26.64
CA GLY A 449 -5.28 19.43 27.89
C GLY A 449 -5.34 17.96 28.32
N PHE A 450 -5.29 17.03 27.36
CA PHE A 450 -5.17 15.59 27.58
C PHE A 450 -3.73 15.13 27.82
N ARG A 451 -2.71 15.98 27.67
CA ARG A 451 -1.29 15.61 27.88
C ARG A 451 -0.93 14.27 27.23
N PHE A 452 -1.26 14.15 25.96
CA PHE A 452 -1.15 12.91 25.19
C PHE A 452 0.24 12.26 25.31
N GLU A 453 1.29 13.05 25.13
CA GLU A 453 2.68 12.60 25.18
C GLU A 453 3.03 12.02 26.55
N GLU A 454 2.69 12.69 27.66
CA GLU A 454 2.92 12.19 29.02
C GLU A 454 2.22 10.85 29.28
N ARG A 455 0.97 10.70 28.79
CA ARG A 455 0.20 9.46 28.93
C ARG A 455 0.76 8.32 28.09
N LEU A 456 1.18 8.60 26.86
CA LEU A 456 1.80 7.59 25.99
C LEU A 456 3.16 7.14 26.55
N GLU A 457 3.97 8.08 27.05
CA GLU A 457 5.22 7.76 27.76
C GLU A 457 4.96 6.91 29.00
N LYS A 458 3.93 7.24 29.78
CA LYS A 458 3.51 6.45 30.94
C LYS A 458 3.05 5.04 30.55
N LEU A 459 2.22 4.90 29.52
CA LEU A 459 1.81 3.59 29.00
C LEU A 459 3.03 2.77 28.58
N THR A 460 3.96 3.40 27.85
CA THR A 460 5.19 2.77 27.36
C THR A 460 6.07 2.29 28.51
N ALA A 461 6.26 3.14 29.53
CA ALA A 461 7.04 2.83 30.71
C ALA A 461 6.44 1.68 31.53
N LEU A 462 5.14 1.74 31.83
CA LEU A 462 4.43 0.68 32.55
C LEU A 462 4.41 -0.64 31.77
N SER A 463 4.19 -0.57 30.45
CA SER A 463 4.27 -1.73 29.55
C SER A 463 5.65 -2.37 29.58
N MET A 464 6.72 -1.56 29.56
CA MET A 464 8.10 -2.04 29.64
C MET A 464 8.42 -2.64 31.01
N GLN A 465 7.95 -2.00 32.09
CA GLN A 465 8.08 -2.51 33.46
C GLN A 465 7.44 -3.89 33.58
N LEU A 466 6.20 -4.04 33.08
CA LEU A 466 5.49 -5.32 33.09
C LEU A 466 6.19 -6.39 32.24
N LEU A 467 6.67 -6.03 31.04
CA LEU A 467 7.44 -6.95 30.20
C LEU A 467 8.72 -7.43 30.91
N LYS A 468 9.51 -6.50 31.46
CA LYS A 468 10.76 -6.84 32.16
C LYS A 468 10.50 -7.68 33.41
N HIS A 469 9.43 -7.40 34.17
CA HIS A 469 9.00 -8.25 35.29
C HIS A 469 8.69 -9.68 34.85
N ARG A 470 7.95 -9.85 33.76
CA ARG A 470 7.61 -11.19 33.23
C ARG A 470 8.82 -11.95 32.71
N LEU A 471 9.82 -11.24 32.19
CA LEU A 471 11.12 -11.84 31.87
C LEU A 471 11.92 -12.17 33.15
N ALA A 472 11.83 -11.34 34.19
CA ALA A 472 12.49 -11.59 35.47
C ALA A 472 12.07 -12.93 36.09
N GLU A 473 10.77 -13.29 36.02
CA GLU A 473 10.25 -14.59 36.44
C GLU A 473 10.96 -15.77 35.77
N ARG A 474 11.43 -15.57 34.52
CA ARG A 474 12.11 -16.59 33.72
C ARG A 474 13.63 -16.64 33.93
N TYR A 475 14.28 -15.48 34.13
CA TYR A 475 15.74 -15.39 34.07
C TYR A 475 16.46 -15.03 35.38
N ASN A 476 15.86 -14.27 36.32
CA ASN A 476 16.62 -13.66 37.43
C ASN A 476 17.30 -14.65 38.40
N ASN A 477 16.70 -15.82 38.63
CA ASN A 477 17.14 -16.76 39.67
C ASN A 477 17.88 -17.98 39.11
N ARG A 478 18.45 -17.87 37.91
CA ARG A 478 19.21 -18.97 37.29
C ARG A 478 20.41 -18.46 36.50
N LYS A 479 21.43 -19.32 36.40
CA LYS A 479 22.47 -19.15 35.37
C LYS A 479 21.89 -19.49 34.01
N ARG A 480 22.40 -18.83 32.96
CA ARG A 480 21.98 -19.14 31.60
C ARG A 480 22.61 -20.44 31.13
N LYS A 481 21.84 -21.25 30.41
CA LYS A 481 22.34 -22.47 29.78
C LYS A 481 23.08 -22.08 28.50
N ILE A 482 24.29 -22.58 28.32
CA ILE A 482 25.05 -22.48 27.06
C ILE A 482 24.69 -23.69 26.20
N PHE A 483 24.43 -23.45 24.92
CA PHE A 483 24.07 -24.49 23.96
C PHE A 483 25.17 -24.69 22.91
N GLU A 484 25.36 -25.92 22.47
CA GLU A 484 26.19 -26.26 21.33
C GLU A 484 25.36 -26.41 20.06
N HIS A 485 26.02 -26.49 18.89
CA HIS A 485 25.34 -26.69 17.60
C HIS A 485 24.40 -27.89 17.58
N ASN A 486 24.76 -28.97 18.28
CA ASN A 486 23.97 -30.20 18.31
C ASN A 486 22.67 -30.03 19.11
N ASP A 487 22.65 -29.11 20.08
CA ASP A 487 21.51 -28.90 20.96
C ASP A 487 20.34 -28.21 20.24
N LEU A 488 20.64 -27.39 19.22
CA LEU A 488 19.63 -26.81 18.33
C LEU A 488 18.72 -27.88 17.70
N TRP A 489 19.25 -29.09 17.54
CA TRP A 489 18.56 -30.24 16.95
C TRP A 489 18.06 -31.25 17.98
N LYS A 490 18.86 -31.54 19.00
CA LYS A 490 18.55 -32.56 20.01
C LYS A 490 17.58 -32.05 21.08
N GLN A 491 17.67 -30.77 21.43
CA GLN A 491 16.94 -30.15 22.53
C GLN A 491 16.34 -28.79 22.10
N PRO A 492 15.59 -28.72 20.99
CA PRO A 492 15.07 -27.45 20.47
C PRO A 492 14.12 -26.75 21.45
N ASP A 493 13.37 -27.51 22.24
CA ASP A 493 12.45 -26.95 23.24
C ASP A 493 13.20 -26.29 24.38
N GLU A 494 14.24 -26.93 24.92
CA GLU A 494 15.10 -26.31 25.95
C GLU A 494 15.82 -25.07 25.41
N PHE A 495 16.23 -25.09 24.14
CA PHE A 495 16.82 -23.93 23.49
C PHE A 495 15.84 -22.77 23.39
N LEU A 496 14.59 -23.03 22.96
CA LEU A 496 13.53 -22.02 22.88
C LEU A 496 13.02 -21.56 24.25
N ASP A 497 13.20 -22.38 25.28
CA ASP A 497 12.98 -22.04 26.68
C ASP A 497 14.09 -21.13 27.25
N GLU A 498 15.22 -20.98 26.57
CA GLU A 498 16.22 -19.93 26.83
C GLU A 498 16.13 -18.75 25.84
N TYR A 499 15.85 -19.03 24.57
CA TYR A 499 15.81 -18.05 23.47
C TYR A 499 14.46 -18.13 22.73
N PRO A 500 13.38 -17.56 23.29
CA PRO A 500 12.03 -17.69 22.73
C PRO A 500 11.84 -16.96 21.39
N VAL A 501 12.77 -16.09 20.98
CA VAL A 501 12.72 -15.35 19.73
C VAL A 501 13.84 -15.80 18.79
N ILE A 502 13.49 -16.30 17.62
CA ILE A 502 14.46 -16.72 16.59
C ILE A 502 14.48 -15.70 15.46
N MET A 503 15.67 -15.19 15.14
CA MET A 503 15.92 -14.33 13.99
C MET A 503 16.52 -15.17 12.87
N SER A 504 15.81 -15.32 11.74
CA SER A 504 16.27 -16.15 10.62
C SER A 504 15.94 -15.51 9.26
N THR A 505 16.44 -16.10 8.18
CA THR A 505 15.84 -15.88 6.86
C THR A 505 14.65 -16.83 6.67
N THR A 506 13.72 -16.48 5.78
CA THR A 506 12.58 -17.34 5.43
C THR A 506 13.07 -18.69 4.88
N PHE A 507 14.14 -18.68 4.09
CA PHE A 507 14.79 -19.88 3.56
C PHE A 507 15.37 -20.81 4.65
N SER A 508 15.92 -20.25 5.73
CA SER A 508 16.65 -20.99 6.77
C SER A 508 15.79 -21.44 7.95
N VAL A 509 14.57 -20.91 8.11
CA VAL A 509 13.78 -21.08 9.33
C VAL A 509 13.48 -22.55 9.66
N MET A 510 13.06 -23.34 8.66
CA MET A 510 12.75 -24.76 8.83
C MET A 510 13.92 -25.61 9.35
N THR A 511 15.15 -25.20 9.05
CA THR A 511 16.39 -25.90 9.43
C THR A 511 17.19 -25.11 10.46
N SER A 512 16.57 -24.12 11.12
CA SER A 512 17.24 -23.32 12.14
C SER A 512 17.45 -24.14 13.42
N LEU A 513 16.44 -24.91 13.79
CA LEU A 513 16.42 -25.88 14.88
C LEU A 513 16.25 -27.30 14.33
N LYS A 514 15.75 -28.24 15.15
CA LYS A 514 15.23 -29.53 14.68
C LYS A 514 14.32 -29.31 13.46
N ASN A 515 14.57 -30.05 12.39
CA ASN A 515 13.81 -29.90 11.14
C ASN A 515 12.30 -29.93 11.37
N GLY A 516 11.62 -28.91 10.85
CA GLY A 516 10.16 -28.82 10.93
C GLY A 516 9.64 -28.51 12.33
N HIS A 517 10.49 -28.03 13.26
CA HIS A 517 10.03 -27.58 14.58
C HIS A 517 8.99 -26.45 14.41
N MET A 518 7.86 -26.60 15.10
CA MET A 518 6.72 -25.68 14.99
C MET A 518 6.89 -24.48 15.93
N PHE A 519 6.80 -23.29 15.35
CA PHE A 519 6.69 -22.02 16.07
C PHE A 519 5.22 -21.69 16.33
N ASP A 520 4.95 -21.08 17.48
CA ASP A 520 3.63 -20.53 17.78
C ASP A 520 3.29 -19.41 16.80
N CYS A 521 4.25 -18.56 16.47
CA CYS A 521 4.08 -17.49 15.50
C CYS A 521 5.34 -17.30 14.65
N ILE A 522 5.17 -17.11 13.34
CA ILE A 522 6.19 -16.59 12.45
C ILE A 522 5.77 -15.21 11.94
N ILE A 523 6.63 -14.22 12.16
CA ILE A 523 6.49 -12.86 11.66
C ILE A 523 7.43 -12.71 10.47
N VAL A 524 6.88 -12.44 9.28
CA VAL A 524 7.66 -12.24 8.06
C VAL A 524 7.77 -10.74 7.78
N ASP A 525 8.97 -10.17 7.91
CA ASP A 525 9.25 -8.77 7.55
C ASP A 525 9.70 -8.66 6.08
N GLU A 526 9.42 -7.50 5.47
CA GLU A 526 9.63 -7.21 4.05
C GLU A 526 9.07 -8.29 3.12
N ALA A 527 7.89 -8.82 3.45
CA ALA A 527 7.32 -10.00 2.80
C ALA A 527 7.01 -9.85 1.30
N SER A 528 6.92 -8.62 0.77
CA SER A 528 6.82 -8.38 -0.68
C SER A 528 8.06 -8.88 -1.44
N GLN A 529 9.21 -8.93 -0.78
CA GLN A 529 10.48 -9.43 -1.33
C GLN A 529 10.68 -10.93 -1.10
N VAL A 530 9.79 -11.61 -0.38
CA VAL A 530 9.91 -13.05 -0.09
C VAL A 530 9.25 -13.85 -1.21
N ASP A 531 10.00 -14.74 -1.82
CA ASP A 531 9.49 -15.66 -2.83
C ASP A 531 8.56 -16.72 -2.21
N LEU A 532 7.64 -17.26 -3.01
CA LEU A 532 6.64 -18.20 -2.51
C LEU A 532 7.26 -19.53 -2.04
N LEU A 533 8.37 -20.01 -2.63
CA LEU A 533 8.99 -21.28 -2.21
C LEU A 533 9.63 -21.15 -0.82
N SER A 534 10.39 -20.09 -0.57
CA SER A 534 10.88 -19.79 0.77
C SER A 534 9.72 -19.57 1.74
N GLY A 535 8.64 -18.93 1.29
CA GLY A 535 7.43 -18.71 2.07
C GLY A 535 6.75 -20.00 2.54
N VAL A 536 6.68 -21.02 1.68
CA VAL A 536 6.16 -22.37 2.02
C VAL A 536 6.93 -22.99 3.18
N LEU A 537 8.26 -22.81 3.22
CA LEU A 537 9.08 -23.31 4.34
C LEU A 537 8.72 -22.64 5.68
N ALA A 538 8.40 -21.34 5.66
CA ALA A 538 7.94 -20.64 6.85
C ALA A 538 6.53 -21.11 7.25
N MET A 539 5.60 -21.19 6.30
CA MET A 539 4.23 -21.66 6.56
C MET A 539 4.19 -23.08 7.14
N ALA A 540 5.11 -23.95 6.72
CA ALA A 540 5.21 -25.33 7.21
C ALA A 540 5.56 -25.44 8.70
N CYS A 541 6.20 -24.41 9.26
CA CYS A 541 6.69 -24.39 10.64
C CYS A 541 5.93 -23.39 11.52
N ALA A 542 4.78 -22.88 11.06
CA ALA A 542 4.04 -21.82 11.75
C ALA A 542 2.64 -22.28 12.13
N ASN A 543 2.25 -22.14 13.40
CA ASN A 543 0.83 -22.21 13.80
C ASN A 543 0.09 -20.90 13.46
N GLN A 544 0.80 -19.78 13.51
CA GLN A 544 0.30 -18.44 13.20
C GLN A 544 1.29 -17.70 12.31
N LEU A 545 0.79 -16.95 11.32
CA LEU A 545 1.59 -16.19 10.37
C LEU A 545 1.19 -14.71 10.36
N VAL A 546 2.15 -13.84 10.67
CA VAL A 546 2.00 -12.39 10.52
C VAL A 546 2.89 -11.92 9.38
N ILE A 547 2.29 -11.40 8.32
CA ILE A 547 3.01 -10.91 7.14
C ILE A 547 3.10 -9.40 7.22
N VAL A 548 4.31 -8.87 7.37
CA VAL A 548 4.61 -7.44 7.37
C VAL A 548 5.35 -7.09 6.08
N GLY A 549 4.78 -6.21 5.27
CA GLY A 549 5.35 -5.88 3.96
C GLY A 549 4.62 -4.74 3.28
N ASP A 550 5.01 -4.39 2.06
CA ASP A 550 4.32 -3.38 1.28
C ASP A 550 4.25 -3.77 -0.20
N PRO A 551 3.06 -4.11 -0.74
CA PRO A 551 2.91 -4.47 -2.14
C PRO A 551 3.19 -3.30 -3.10
N MET A 552 3.27 -2.06 -2.59
CA MET A 552 3.64 -0.88 -3.39
C MET A 552 5.15 -0.60 -3.37
N GLN A 553 5.96 -1.39 -2.64
CA GLN A 553 7.42 -1.37 -2.70
C GLN A 553 7.95 -2.55 -3.55
N LEU A 554 9.26 -2.72 -3.64
CA LEU A 554 9.86 -3.68 -4.56
C LEU A 554 9.36 -5.12 -4.28
N PRO A 555 8.87 -5.83 -5.32
CA PRO A 555 8.53 -7.23 -5.22
C PRO A 555 9.79 -8.11 -5.27
N ASN A 556 9.63 -9.40 -5.01
CA ASN A 556 10.63 -10.38 -5.40
C ASN A 556 10.76 -10.43 -6.93
N VAL A 557 11.97 -10.22 -7.46
CA VAL A 557 12.23 -10.22 -8.91
C VAL A 557 12.85 -11.55 -9.30
N LEU A 558 12.12 -12.33 -10.11
CA LEU A 558 12.66 -13.51 -10.78
C LEU A 558 13.54 -13.10 -11.95
N THR A 559 14.56 -13.90 -12.25
CA THR A 559 15.28 -13.72 -13.52
C THR A 559 14.39 -14.15 -14.68
N GLU A 560 14.60 -13.60 -15.88
CA GLU A 560 13.83 -13.98 -17.08
C GLU A 560 13.91 -15.50 -17.37
N GLN A 561 15.04 -16.12 -17.03
CA GLN A 561 15.23 -17.56 -17.17
C GLN A 561 14.39 -18.35 -16.16
N ASP A 562 14.38 -17.92 -14.89
CA ASP A 562 13.61 -18.57 -13.83
C ASP A 562 12.10 -18.42 -14.06
N GLU A 563 11.66 -17.26 -14.52
CA GLU A 563 10.25 -17.01 -14.84
C GLU A 563 9.75 -17.90 -15.99
N LYS A 564 10.51 -18.00 -17.10
CA LYS A 564 10.18 -18.88 -18.22
C LYS A 564 10.12 -20.35 -17.80
N ARG A 565 11.05 -20.78 -16.94
CA ARG A 565 11.06 -22.14 -16.38
C ARG A 565 9.86 -22.39 -15.49
N ALA A 566 9.57 -21.48 -14.57
CA ALA A 566 8.42 -21.59 -13.67
C ALA A 566 7.09 -21.67 -14.42
N LYS A 567 6.91 -20.85 -15.47
CA LYS A 567 5.75 -20.91 -16.36
C LYS A 567 5.61 -22.27 -17.06
N LYS A 568 6.72 -22.82 -17.57
CA LYS A 568 6.72 -24.13 -18.23
C LYS A 568 6.36 -25.27 -17.26
N ILE A 569 6.85 -25.22 -16.03
CA ILE A 569 6.52 -26.21 -15.00
C ILE A 569 5.05 -26.06 -14.61
N ALA A 570 4.56 -24.83 -14.40
CA ALA A 570 3.18 -24.57 -14.01
C ALA A 570 2.15 -25.11 -15.02
N MET A 571 2.45 -25.11 -16.32
CA MET A 571 1.58 -25.68 -17.37
C MET A 571 1.35 -27.20 -17.24
N GLN A 572 2.13 -27.90 -16.42
CA GLN A 572 2.01 -29.34 -16.21
C GLN A 572 1.04 -29.72 -15.08
N TYR A 573 0.63 -28.74 -14.26
CA TYR A 573 -0.17 -28.93 -13.05
C TYR A 573 -1.49 -28.15 -13.12
N ASP A 574 -2.54 -28.66 -12.47
CA ASP A 574 -3.81 -27.94 -12.28
C ASP A 574 -3.74 -27.11 -10.99
N LEU A 575 -3.11 -25.94 -11.08
CA LEU A 575 -2.79 -25.12 -9.91
C LEU A 575 -3.87 -24.06 -9.64
N PRO A 576 -4.30 -23.89 -8.38
CA PRO A 576 -5.07 -22.71 -8.01
C PRO A 576 -4.19 -21.46 -8.14
N ASP A 577 -4.82 -20.31 -8.40
CA ASP A 577 -4.15 -19.02 -8.66
C ASP A 577 -3.11 -18.69 -7.57
N HIS A 578 -3.50 -18.80 -6.29
CA HIS A 578 -2.63 -18.48 -5.15
C HIS A 578 -1.35 -19.33 -5.07
N ALA A 579 -1.30 -20.50 -5.72
CA ALA A 579 -0.13 -21.37 -5.72
C ALA A 579 0.83 -21.08 -6.89
N ARG A 580 0.51 -20.16 -7.81
CA ARG A 580 1.33 -19.84 -8.98
C ARG A 580 2.58 -19.06 -8.60
N PHE A 581 3.71 -19.76 -8.44
CA PHE A 581 5.01 -19.16 -8.11
C PHE A 581 5.49 -18.14 -9.17
N ASP A 582 5.15 -18.36 -10.45
CA ASP A 582 5.47 -17.44 -11.53
C ASP A 582 4.70 -16.10 -11.46
N GLN A 583 3.67 -16.01 -10.61
CA GLN A 583 2.78 -14.85 -10.51
C GLN A 583 2.78 -14.23 -9.11
N HIS A 584 3.13 -15.00 -8.07
CA HIS A 584 2.99 -14.57 -6.69
C HIS A 584 4.29 -14.59 -5.87
N SER A 585 4.48 -13.51 -5.12
CA SER A 585 5.30 -13.49 -3.90
C SER A 585 4.54 -14.16 -2.75
N LEU A 586 5.19 -14.39 -1.60
CA LEU A 586 4.49 -14.87 -0.41
C LEU A 586 3.30 -13.96 -0.03
N LEU A 587 3.52 -12.64 -0.01
CA LEU A 587 2.48 -11.67 0.38
C LEU A 587 1.27 -11.73 -0.57
N SER A 588 1.51 -11.75 -1.89
CA SER A 588 0.40 -11.81 -2.86
C SER A 588 -0.27 -13.18 -2.89
N ALA A 589 0.47 -14.28 -2.72
CA ALA A 589 -0.07 -15.63 -2.63
C ALA A 589 -1.04 -15.77 -1.44
N VAL A 590 -0.64 -15.32 -0.25
CA VAL A 590 -1.48 -15.41 0.96
C VAL A 590 -2.72 -14.54 0.84
N ARG A 591 -2.61 -13.36 0.23
CA ARG A 591 -3.77 -12.49 -0.06
C ARG A 591 -4.75 -13.14 -1.03
N THR A 592 -4.25 -13.84 -2.05
CA THR A 592 -5.08 -14.58 -3.01
C THR A 592 -5.70 -15.83 -2.37
N ALA A 593 -4.94 -16.58 -1.56
CA ALA A 593 -5.40 -17.78 -0.87
C ALA A 593 -6.50 -17.46 0.16
N PHE A 594 -6.40 -16.30 0.82
CA PHE A 594 -7.30 -15.87 1.88
C PHE A 594 -7.88 -14.48 1.59
N PRO A 595 -8.92 -14.36 0.73
CA PRO A 595 -9.47 -13.06 0.32
C PRO A 595 -10.01 -12.18 1.46
N HIS A 596 -10.39 -12.79 2.59
CA HIS A 596 -10.90 -12.13 3.79
C HIS A 596 -9.88 -12.07 4.93
N VAL A 597 -8.59 -12.26 4.63
CA VAL A 597 -7.53 -12.16 5.64
C VAL A 597 -7.55 -10.77 6.29
N PRO A 598 -7.48 -10.67 7.64
CA PRO A 598 -7.38 -9.40 8.34
C PRO A 598 -6.14 -8.61 7.89
N GLU A 599 -6.37 -7.52 7.17
CA GLU A 599 -5.35 -6.60 6.69
C GLU A 599 -5.43 -5.27 7.45
N THR A 600 -4.27 -4.69 7.75
CA THR A 600 -4.15 -3.35 8.35
C THR A 600 -3.08 -2.55 7.62
N LEU A 601 -3.46 -1.39 7.07
CA LEU A 601 -2.52 -0.39 6.56
C LEU A 601 -2.00 0.44 7.74
N LEU A 602 -0.68 0.48 7.91
CA LEU A 602 -0.05 1.44 8.80
C LEU A 602 -0.10 2.82 8.14
N ARG A 603 -0.88 3.74 8.71
CA ARG A 603 -1.25 5.01 8.05
C ARG A 603 -0.31 6.15 8.39
N GLU A 604 0.11 6.25 9.64
CA GLU A 604 0.86 7.38 10.17
C GLU A 604 2.34 7.32 9.72
N HIS A 605 2.80 8.34 8.99
CA HIS A 605 4.12 8.45 8.39
C HIS A 605 4.99 9.50 9.09
N TYR A 606 6.20 9.12 9.49
CA TYR A 606 7.09 9.95 10.33
C TYR A 606 8.45 10.27 9.71
N ARG A 607 8.69 9.91 8.45
CA ARG A 607 10.04 9.97 7.86
C ARG A 607 10.27 11.21 7.02
N CYS A 608 9.51 11.33 5.94
CA CYS A 608 9.76 12.31 4.88
C CYS A 608 9.03 13.61 5.18
N HIS A 609 9.61 14.71 4.74
CA HIS A 609 8.96 16.01 4.62
C HIS A 609 7.61 15.87 3.89
N PRO A 610 6.55 16.60 4.28
CA PRO A 610 5.21 16.46 3.69
C PRO A 610 5.18 16.52 2.17
N LYS A 611 5.83 17.54 1.57
CA LYS A 611 5.97 17.67 0.10
C LYS A 611 6.63 16.45 -0.58
N ILE A 612 7.47 15.67 0.09
CA ILE A 612 8.11 14.49 -0.51
C ILE A 612 7.15 13.30 -0.49
N ILE A 613 6.65 12.94 0.69
CA ILE A 613 5.81 11.74 0.83
C ILE A 613 4.46 11.90 0.14
N GLN A 614 3.96 13.14 0.01
CA GLN A 614 2.63 13.37 -0.54
C GLN A 614 2.53 12.97 -2.02
N PHE A 615 3.63 12.99 -2.78
CA PHE A 615 3.69 12.34 -4.09
C PHE A 615 3.34 10.85 -4.00
N CYS A 616 4.08 10.10 -3.16
CA CYS A 616 3.86 8.67 -2.98
C CYS A 616 2.47 8.38 -2.42
N ASN A 617 2.01 9.18 -1.45
CA ASN A 617 0.70 9.05 -0.83
C ASN A 617 -0.42 9.11 -1.87
N GLN A 618 -0.42 10.15 -2.72
CA GLN A 618 -1.42 10.33 -3.77
C GLN A 618 -1.30 9.29 -4.89
N LYS A 619 -0.07 8.97 -5.31
CA LYS A 619 0.18 8.13 -6.49
C LYS A 619 0.03 6.63 -6.19
N PHE A 620 0.50 6.16 -5.04
CA PHE A 620 0.61 4.72 -4.74
C PHE A 620 -0.32 4.25 -3.61
N TYR A 621 -0.66 5.14 -2.66
CA TYR A 621 -1.46 4.78 -1.47
C TYR A 621 -2.85 5.42 -1.43
N GLY A 622 -3.30 6.04 -2.53
CA GLY A 622 -4.65 6.59 -2.66
C GLY A 622 -4.98 7.75 -1.71
N GLY A 623 -3.97 8.38 -1.08
CA GLY A 623 -4.16 9.43 -0.09
C GLY A 623 -4.49 8.93 1.33
N GLU A 624 -4.34 7.63 1.60
CA GLU A 624 -4.70 7.04 2.89
C GLU A 624 -3.67 7.28 4.00
N LEU A 625 -2.44 7.69 3.66
CA LEU A 625 -1.39 7.95 4.64
C LEU A 625 -1.64 9.27 5.38
N LEU A 626 -1.32 9.26 6.67
CA LEU A 626 -1.36 10.42 7.55
C LEU A 626 0.07 10.93 7.75
N VAL A 627 0.37 12.10 7.17
CA VAL A 627 1.69 12.71 7.30
C VAL A 627 1.81 13.35 8.68
N MET A 628 2.71 12.82 9.51
CA MET A 628 2.93 13.27 10.88
C MET A 628 4.12 14.24 11.00
N THR A 629 4.91 14.37 9.93
CA THR A 629 5.94 15.41 9.79
C THR A 629 5.29 16.75 9.46
N GLN A 630 6.02 17.85 9.65
CA GLN A 630 5.52 19.22 9.45
C GLN A 630 6.32 19.91 8.35
N ASP A 631 5.64 20.76 7.59
CA ASP A 631 6.24 21.76 6.71
C ASP A 631 6.33 23.06 7.50
N GLN A 632 7.54 23.59 7.68
CA GLN A 632 7.82 24.83 8.40
C GLN A 632 7.99 26.02 7.44
N GLY A 633 7.61 25.87 6.18
CA GLY A 633 7.76 26.87 5.13
C GLY A 633 9.02 26.72 4.29
N GLU A 634 9.65 25.53 4.30
CA GLU A 634 10.83 25.25 3.50
C GLU A 634 10.50 25.31 2.00
N THR A 635 11.26 26.12 1.26
CA THR A 635 11.08 26.34 -0.17
C THR A 635 11.97 25.43 -1.03
N ASP A 636 13.11 24.96 -0.51
CA ASP A 636 14.11 24.15 -1.25
C ASP A 636 14.01 22.64 -0.94
N VAL A 637 12.78 22.11 -0.97
CA VAL A 637 12.50 20.69 -0.66
C VAL A 637 12.62 19.80 -1.90
N LEU A 638 11.99 20.20 -3.00
CA LEU A 638 11.88 19.43 -4.24
C LEU A 638 12.54 20.16 -5.41
N LYS A 639 13.39 19.48 -6.17
CA LYS A 639 13.97 20.06 -7.40
C LYS A 639 14.24 19.00 -8.46
N ALA A 640 13.94 19.33 -9.71
CA ALA A 640 14.21 18.50 -10.88
C ALA A 640 15.24 19.20 -11.78
N TYR A 641 16.28 18.48 -12.18
CA TYR A 641 17.33 18.93 -13.09
C TYR A 641 17.17 18.15 -14.40
N MET A 642 16.97 18.90 -15.48
CA MET A 642 16.80 18.33 -16.81
C MET A 642 18.09 18.45 -17.60
N THR A 643 18.66 17.32 -18.02
CA THR A 643 19.82 17.35 -18.90
C THR A 643 19.45 17.79 -20.31
N VAL A 644 20.34 18.53 -20.97
CA VAL A 644 20.18 18.99 -22.37
C VAL A 644 19.92 17.82 -23.32
N GLU A 645 19.10 18.06 -24.35
CA GLU A 645 18.75 17.09 -25.40
C GLU A 645 19.96 16.35 -25.97
N GLY A 646 19.75 15.05 -26.23
CA GLY A 646 20.71 14.18 -26.91
C GLY A 646 20.74 12.76 -26.35
N LYS A 647 21.14 11.80 -27.19
CA LYS A 647 21.22 10.38 -26.80
C LYS A 647 22.53 10.09 -26.05
N HIS A 648 22.60 10.42 -24.75
CA HIS A 648 23.82 10.28 -23.93
C HIS A 648 23.84 9.07 -23.02
N ALA A 649 22.69 8.44 -22.78
CA ALA A 649 22.68 7.09 -22.24
C ALA A 649 23.45 6.13 -23.17
N ARG A 650 24.25 5.26 -22.56
CA ARG A 650 25.01 4.19 -23.20
C ARG A 650 24.67 2.90 -22.46
N GLY A 651 23.60 2.25 -22.89
CA GLY A 651 23.03 1.10 -22.18
C GLY A 651 22.49 1.53 -20.81
N THR A 652 23.14 1.08 -19.74
CA THR A 652 22.69 1.24 -18.35
C THR A 652 23.45 2.32 -17.56
N TYR A 653 24.13 3.24 -18.26
CA TYR A 653 24.75 4.43 -17.66
C TYR A 653 24.57 5.68 -18.54
N ASN A 654 24.68 6.87 -17.93
CA ASN A 654 24.56 8.17 -18.57
C ASN A 654 25.53 9.16 -17.93
N GLN A 655 26.57 9.52 -18.70
CA GLN A 655 27.64 10.41 -18.23
C GLN A 655 27.13 11.84 -17.99
N ARG A 656 26.20 12.34 -18.83
CA ARG A 656 25.67 13.71 -18.64
C ARG A 656 24.95 13.87 -17.31
N GLN A 657 24.17 12.86 -16.89
CA GLN A 657 23.53 12.92 -15.57
C GLN A 657 24.56 12.84 -14.43
N ILE A 658 25.70 12.15 -14.61
CA ILE A 658 26.80 12.16 -13.63
C ILE A 658 27.40 13.56 -13.54
N ASP A 659 27.71 14.17 -14.69
CA ASP A 659 28.31 15.49 -14.77
C ASP A 659 27.36 16.55 -14.18
N GLU A 660 26.06 16.48 -14.49
CA GLU A 660 25.01 17.35 -13.93
C GLU A 660 24.97 17.26 -12.40
N ILE A 661 25.04 16.04 -11.84
CA ILE A 661 25.06 15.84 -10.40
C ILE A 661 26.30 16.48 -9.76
N ILE A 662 27.47 16.27 -10.35
CA ILE A 662 28.74 16.75 -9.79
C ILE A 662 28.88 18.27 -9.93
N GLN A 663 28.48 18.83 -11.07
CA GLN A 663 28.74 20.22 -11.42
C GLN A 663 27.65 21.18 -10.92
N ASN A 664 26.40 20.72 -10.81
CA ASN A 664 25.27 21.58 -10.48
C ASN A 664 24.53 21.14 -9.22
N VAL A 665 24.21 19.86 -9.07
CA VAL A 665 23.39 19.38 -7.94
C VAL A 665 24.16 19.41 -6.62
N LEU A 666 25.33 18.77 -6.55
CA LEU A 666 26.14 18.69 -5.33
C LEU A 666 26.63 20.06 -4.82
N PRO A 667 27.09 21.00 -5.69
CA PRO A 667 27.51 22.32 -5.24
C PRO A 667 26.39 23.16 -4.61
N GLU A 668 25.15 23.04 -5.09
CA GLU A 668 23.98 23.69 -4.46
C GLU A 668 23.71 23.16 -3.03
N MET A 669 24.26 22.01 -2.69
CA MET A 669 24.09 21.34 -1.39
C MET A 669 25.37 21.36 -0.56
N ALA A 670 26.28 22.30 -0.81
CA ALA A 670 27.57 22.41 -0.11
C ALA A 670 27.45 22.59 1.41
N SER A 671 26.31 23.07 1.92
CA SER A 671 26.03 23.19 3.36
C SER A 671 25.61 21.86 4.00
N THR A 672 25.27 20.84 3.21
CA THR A 672 24.89 19.51 3.70
C THR A 672 26.12 18.65 3.92
N ARG A 673 26.17 17.91 5.04
CA ARG A 673 27.27 16.96 5.28
C ARG A 673 27.25 15.86 4.21
N PRO A 674 28.39 15.46 3.63
CA PRO A 674 28.42 14.40 2.61
C PRO A 674 27.79 13.08 3.05
N SER A 675 27.91 12.73 4.33
CA SER A 675 27.29 11.52 4.92
C SER A 675 25.75 11.55 4.92
N ASP A 676 25.16 12.74 4.80
CA ASP A 676 23.71 12.95 4.81
C ASP A 676 23.11 12.94 3.38
N ILE A 677 23.95 12.71 2.36
CA ILE A 677 23.56 12.64 0.96
C ILE A 677 23.61 11.18 0.48
N GLY A 678 22.53 10.72 -0.13
CA GLY A 678 22.47 9.46 -0.87
C GLY A 678 22.16 9.70 -2.35
N ILE A 679 22.88 9.01 -3.24
CA ILE A 679 22.60 9.02 -4.68
C ILE A 679 22.10 7.64 -5.09
N VAL A 680 20.89 7.58 -5.63
CA VAL A 680 20.23 6.33 -6.02
C VAL A 680 20.03 6.24 -7.52
N SER A 681 20.30 5.06 -8.08
CA SER A 681 20.12 4.76 -9.50
C SER A 681 19.37 3.45 -9.73
N PRO A 682 18.56 3.31 -10.78
CA PRO A 682 18.01 2.01 -11.16
C PRO A 682 19.09 1.01 -11.60
N PHE A 683 20.26 1.48 -12.08
CA PHE A 683 21.26 0.62 -12.72
C PHE A 683 22.60 0.55 -11.97
N ARG A 684 23.16 -0.67 -11.90
CA ARG A 684 24.49 -0.92 -11.30
C ARG A 684 25.63 -0.21 -12.04
N ALA A 685 25.58 -0.15 -13.37
CA ALA A 685 26.64 0.50 -14.15
C ALA A 685 26.73 2.01 -13.87
N GLN A 686 25.59 2.70 -13.73
CA GLN A 686 25.55 4.09 -13.30
C GLN A 686 26.11 4.27 -11.89
N LYS A 687 25.68 3.43 -10.93
CA LYS A 687 26.23 3.43 -9.56
C LYS A 687 27.76 3.37 -9.58
N THR A 688 28.33 2.36 -10.24
CA THR A 688 29.79 2.14 -10.26
C THR A 688 30.53 3.34 -10.84
N ARG A 689 30.01 3.94 -11.92
CA ARG A 689 30.61 5.13 -12.53
C ARG A 689 30.48 6.37 -11.65
N MET A 690 29.31 6.60 -11.06
CA MET A 690 29.10 7.69 -10.12
C MET A 690 30.07 7.59 -8.94
N GLN A 691 30.22 6.40 -8.34
CA GLN A 691 31.18 6.16 -7.26
C GLN A 691 32.63 6.47 -7.66
N ALA A 692 33.02 6.12 -8.90
CA ALA A 692 34.35 6.40 -9.41
C ALA A 692 34.59 7.91 -9.67
N SER A 693 33.55 8.66 -10.02
CA SER A 693 33.63 10.10 -10.30
C SER A 693 33.58 10.98 -9.04
N LEU A 694 33.18 10.43 -7.90
CA LEU A 694 33.11 11.18 -6.63
C LEU A 694 34.44 11.13 -5.88
N ASN A 695 35.01 12.31 -5.62
CA ASN A 695 36.21 12.45 -4.80
C ASN A 695 35.95 12.16 -3.30
N ALA A 696 34.69 12.24 -2.85
CA ALA A 696 34.29 12.05 -1.47
C ALA A 696 33.73 10.63 -1.25
N LYS A 697 34.51 9.74 -0.60
CA LYS A 697 34.06 8.40 -0.16
C LYS A 697 32.91 8.41 0.87
N GLN A 698 32.42 9.57 1.26
CA GLN A 698 31.41 9.75 2.32
C GLN A 698 29.98 9.83 1.80
N ILE A 699 29.77 10.12 0.51
CA ILE A 699 28.43 10.12 -0.11
C ILE A 699 28.03 8.67 -0.40
N ASP A 700 26.87 8.25 0.08
CA ASP A 700 26.35 6.91 -0.20
C ASP A 700 25.81 6.86 -1.64
N VAL A 701 26.19 5.84 -2.40
CA VAL A 701 25.74 5.66 -3.78
C VAL A 701 25.39 4.19 -3.97
N ASP A 702 24.14 3.89 -4.28
CA ASP A 702 23.72 2.52 -4.53
C ASP A 702 22.56 2.42 -5.53
N THR A 703 22.19 1.18 -5.89
CA THR A 703 20.97 0.96 -6.63
C THR A 703 19.74 1.06 -5.73
N VAL A 704 18.59 1.43 -6.28
CA VAL A 704 17.32 1.52 -5.53
C VAL A 704 17.02 0.24 -4.74
N HIS A 705 17.24 -0.92 -5.36
CA HIS A 705 17.07 -2.24 -4.73
C HIS A 705 17.93 -2.45 -3.47
N LYS A 706 19.18 -1.95 -3.48
CA LYS A 706 20.10 -2.07 -2.33
C LYS A 706 19.89 -0.98 -1.28
N TYR A 707 19.24 0.11 -1.67
CA TYR A 707 18.90 1.22 -0.78
C TYR A 707 17.58 1.00 -0.01
N GLN A 708 16.83 -0.05 -0.32
CA GLN A 708 15.60 -0.37 0.40
C GLN A 708 15.89 -0.59 1.90
N GLY A 709 15.06 0.02 2.74
CA GLY A 709 15.23 0.02 4.20
C GLY A 709 16.20 1.09 4.73
N ARG A 710 16.99 1.74 3.86
CA ARG A 710 17.83 2.89 4.23
C ARG A 710 17.08 4.21 4.02
N GLU A 711 17.64 5.30 4.53
CA GLU A 711 17.13 6.67 4.42
C GLU A 711 18.27 7.68 4.57
N LYS A 712 18.09 8.89 4.03
CA LYS A 712 19.02 10.02 4.19
C LYS A 712 18.25 11.36 4.25
N PRO A 713 18.80 12.37 4.93
CA PRO A 713 18.34 13.76 4.83
C PRO A 713 18.14 14.20 3.38
N VAL A 714 19.12 13.92 2.51
CA VAL A 714 19.06 14.29 1.09
C VAL A 714 19.22 13.07 0.19
N ILE A 715 18.30 12.93 -0.78
CA ILE A 715 18.42 11.91 -1.84
C ILE A 715 18.45 12.56 -3.22
N VAL A 716 19.41 12.12 -4.03
CA VAL A 716 19.52 12.43 -5.45
C VAL A 716 19.15 11.18 -6.25
N ILE A 717 18.11 11.26 -7.09
CA ILE A 717 17.69 10.18 -8.00
C ILE A 717 18.23 10.49 -9.40
N THR A 718 18.89 9.52 -10.04
CA THR A 718 19.29 9.59 -11.46
C THR A 718 18.54 8.55 -12.27
N THR A 719 17.81 8.97 -13.31
CA THR A 719 17.00 8.05 -14.14
C THR A 719 17.82 7.26 -15.14
N VAL A 720 18.99 7.77 -15.52
CA VAL A 720 19.95 7.20 -16.48
C VAL A 720 19.45 7.19 -17.92
N SER A 721 18.30 6.57 -18.18
CA SER A 721 17.76 6.41 -19.52
C SER A 721 17.44 7.75 -20.18
N ASN A 722 17.57 7.82 -21.52
CA ASN A 722 17.13 8.99 -22.27
C ASN A 722 15.60 8.95 -22.50
N GLU A 723 15.03 7.75 -22.65
CA GLU A 723 13.62 7.51 -22.92
C GLU A 723 13.00 6.69 -21.79
N SER A 724 11.69 6.87 -21.59
CA SER A 724 10.96 6.09 -20.58
C SER A 724 10.93 4.62 -20.98
N ASN A 725 11.12 3.73 -20.00
CA ASN A 725 11.00 2.29 -20.18
C ASN A 725 10.41 1.67 -18.92
N GLU A 726 9.85 0.48 -19.06
CA GLU A 726 9.12 -0.23 -18.00
C GLU A 726 9.92 -0.40 -16.70
N PHE A 727 11.25 -0.48 -16.79
CA PHE A 727 12.12 -0.64 -15.62
C PHE A 727 12.36 0.69 -14.88
N VAL A 728 12.69 1.77 -15.60
CA VAL A 728 12.93 3.09 -14.99
C VAL A 728 11.63 3.72 -14.50
N ASP A 729 10.55 3.50 -15.24
CA ASP A 729 9.22 4.03 -14.92
C ASP A 729 8.41 3.10 -14.02
N ASN A 730 9.04 2.05 -13.46
CA ASN A 730 8.39 1.11 -12.57
C ASN A 730 7.87 1.84 -11.30
N PRO A 731 6.57 1.71 -10.96
CA PRO A 731 5.97 2.44 -9.84
C PRO A 731 6.56 2.04 -8.48
N ASN A 732 6.87 0.75 -8.27
CA ASN A 732 7.46 0.26 -7.03
C ASN A 732 8.88 0.79 -6.82
N LEU A 733 9.68 0.84 -7.90
CA LEU A 733 11.04 1.38 -7.88
C LEU A 733 11.02 2.88 -7.58
N LEU A 734 10.14 3.65 -8.24
CA LEU A 734 10.00 5.08 -7.99
C LEU A 734 9.53 5.36 -6.56
N ASN A 735 8.53 4.62 -6.07
CA ASN A 735 8.03 4.74 -4.70
C ASN A 735 9.15 4.50 -3.67
N VAL A 736 9.96 3.45 -3.86
CA VAL A 736 11.12 3.21 -2.99
C VAL A 736 12.10 4.37 -3.09
N ALA A 737 12.51 4.80 -4.28
CA ALA A 737 13.52 5.84 -4.47
C ALA A 737 13.13 7.17 -3.82
N VAL A 738 11.89 7.64 -4.04
CA VAL A 738 11.37 8.92 -3.49
C VAL A 738 11.30 8.86 -1.96
N SER A 739 10.77 7.76 -1.41
CA SER A 739 10.57 7.58 0.04
C SER A 739 11.84 7.36 0.87
N ARG A 740 13.03 7.43 0.24
CA ARG A 740 14.33 7.41 0.94
C ARG A 740 14.74 8.79 1.46
N ALA A 741 14.19 9.86 0.89
CA ALA A 741 14.49 11.22 1.28
C ALA A 741 13.74 11.60 2.56
N GLN A 742 14.43 12.18 3.53
CA GLN A 742 13.82 12.77 4.71
C GLN A 742 13.49 14.25 4.44
N ASP A 743 14.47 15.07 4.07
CA ASP A 743 14.31 16.53 4.01
C ASP A 743 14.28 17.08 2.58
N LYS A 744 15.16 16.56 1.71
CA LYS A 744 15.32 17.08 0.33
C LYS A 744 15.38 15.97 -0.71
N LEU A 745 14.64 16.17 -1.80
CA LEU A 745 14.66 15.31 -2.98
C LEU A 745 15.19 16.07 -4.19
N ARG A 746 16.17 15.49 -4.89
CA ARG A 746 16.72 16.00 -6.14
C ARG A 746 16.55 14.94 -7.22
N LEU A 747 15.88 15.27 -8.31
CA LEU A 747 15.67 14.37 -9.45
C LEU A 747 16.52 14.83 -10.63
N VAL A 748 17.36 13.97 -11.18
CA VAL A 748 18.12 14.22 -12.41
C VAL A 748 17.59 13.31 -13.51
N VAL A 749 17.06 13.94 -14.56
CA VAL A 749 16.26 13.29 -15.59
C VAL A 749 16.57 13.86 -16.97
N SER A 750 16.38 13.08 -18.02
CA SER A 750 16.43 13.58 -19.41
C SER A 750 15.18 14.39 -19.74
N LYS A 751 15.29 15.31 -20.69
CA LYS A 751 14.16 16.12 -21.14
C LYS A 751 13.01 15.25 -21.67
N GLU A 752 13.33 14.21 -22.43
CA GLU A 752 12.34 13.34 -23.06
C GLU A 752 11.54 12.52 -22.03
N ILE A 753 12.15 12.08 -20.92
CA ILE A 753 11.42 11.44 -19.81
C ILE A 753 10.58 12.48 -19.06
N ALA A 754 11.13 13.66 -18.80
CA ALA A 754 10.45 14.72 -18.06
C ALA A 754 9.17 15.22 -18.77
N GLU A 755 9.15 15.20 -20.10
CA GLU A 755 8.02 15.63 -20.93
C GLU A 755 7.07 14.48 -21.32
N GLY A 756 7.35 13.24 -20.90
CA GLY A 756 6.52 12.06 -21.20
C GLY A 756 5.26 11.90 -20.33
N SER A 757 4.62 10.74 -20.42
CA SER A 757 3.41 10.39 -19.64
C SER A 757 3.66 9.45 -18.44
N GLY A 758 4.87 8.93 -18.28
CA GLY A 758 5.21 7.95 -17.24
C GLY A 758 5.17 8.46 -15.79
N ASN A 759 5.35 7.54 -14.85
CA ASN A 759 5.46 7.81 -13.40
C ASN A 759 6.57 8.81 -13.05
N VAL A 760 7.71 8.77 -13.74
CA VAL A 760 8.79 9.75 -13.54
C VAL A 760 8.37 11.14 -14.04
N ALA A 761 7.64 11.20 -15.16
CA ALA A 761 7.11 12.45 -15.68
C ALA A 761 6.05 13.05 -14.72
N ASP A 762 5.21 12.21 -14.12
CA ASP A 762 4.31 12.61 -13.04
C ASP A 762 5.07 13.21 -11.85
N LEU A 763 6.22 12.63 -11.46
CA LEU A 763 7.07 13.21 -10.41
C LEU A 763 7.64 14.57 -10.82
N VAL A 764 8.09 14.73 -12.07
CA VAL A 764 8.56 16.05 -12.55
C VAL A 764 7.44 17.08 -12.50
N ARG A 765 6.24 16.74 -12.97
CA ARG A 765 5.07 17.63 -12.91
C ARG A 765 4.68 17.94 -11.48
N TYR A 766 4.73 16.96 -10.58
CA TYR A 766 4.53 17.15 -9.15
C TYR A 766 5.54 18.13 -8.53
N ILE A 767 6.83 17.98 -8.85
CA ILE A 767 7.89 18.89 -8.37
C ILE A 767 7.62 20.32 -8.84
N ARG A 768 7.34 20.51 -10.14
CA ARG A 768 6.99 21.81 -10.69
C ARG A 768 5.76 22.41 -9.99
N TYR A 769 4.73 21.58 -9.77
CA TYR A 769 3.51 21.98 -9.10
C TYR A 769 3.74 22.45 -7.65
N ASN A 770 4.54 21.73 -6.86
CA ASN A 770 4.84 22.12 -5.48
C ASN A 770 5.75 23.34 -5.38
N ASN A 771 6.50 23.64 -6.44
CA ASN A 771 7.35 24.83 -6.55
C ASN A 771 6.60 26.06 -7.11
N CYS A 772 5.29 25.96 -7.33
CA CYS A 772 4.50 27.00 -8.00
C CYS A 772 5.04 27.39 -9.39
N GLU A 773 5.72 26.46 -10.07
CA GLU A 773 6.23 26.69 -11.43
C GLU A 773 5.07 26.62 -12.42
N VAL A 774 4.85 27.70 -13.17
CA VAL A 774 3.78 27.72 -14.16
C VAL A 774 4.26 27.05 -15.44
N ILE A 775 3.65 25.90 -15.78
CA ILE A 775 3.97 25.20 -17.02
C ILE A 775 3.48 26.06 -18.19
N PRO A 776 4.35 26.49 -19.11
CA PRO A 776 3.94 27.26 -20.29
C PRO A 776 3.03 26.40 -21.17
N GLY A 777 1.85 26.93 -21.54
CA GLY A 777 0.86 26.19 -22.32
C GLY A 777 -0.43 26.98 -22.55
N ARG A 778 -1.24 26.55 -23.52
CA ARG A 778 -2.52 27.21 -23.88
C ARG A 778 -3.64 26.98 -22.86
N VAL A 779 -3.46 26.01 -21.98
CA VAL A 779 -4.47 25.52 -21.03
C VAL A 779 -4.00 25.77 -19.61
N ARG A 780 -4.91 26.25 -18.77
CA ARG A 780 -4.66 26.47 -17.34
C ARG A 780 -4.79 25.19 -16.53
N SER A 781 -4.06 25.14 -15.42
CA SER A 781 -4.29 24.12 -14.39
C SER A 781 -5.68 24.29 -13.82
N ILE A 782 -6.31 23.19 -13.37
CA ILE A 782 -7.59 23.29 -12.67
C ILE A 782 -7.47 24.15 -11.41
N PHE A 783 -6.29 24.19 -10.78
CA PHE A 783 -6.05 24.94 -9.54
C PHE A 783 -5.99 26.44 -9.74
N ASP A 784 -5.63 26.89 -10.94
CA ASP A 784 -5.72 28.31 -11.31
C ASP A 784 -7.17 28.82 -11.21
N LEU A 785 -8.16 27.91 -11.17
CA LEU A 785 -9.56 28.22 -11.51
C LEU A 785 -10.61 27.58 -10.59
N LEU A 786 -10.29 26.47 -9.92
CA LEU A 786 -11.22 25.65 -9.14
C LEU A 786 -10.59 25.06 -7.89
N TYR A 787 -11.45 24.91 -6.89
CA TYR A 787 -11.11 24.51 -5.54
C TYR A 787 -11.76 23.16 -5.25
N SER A 788 -11.04 22.21 -4.64
CA SER A 788 -11.59 20.86 -4.41
C SER A 788 -12.86 20.89 -3.54
N ASP A 789 -12.84 21.71 -2.48
CA ASP A 789 -13.96 21.91 -1.56
C ASP A 789 -15.14 22.63 -2.23
N TYR A 790 -14.84 23.51 -3.19
CA TYR A 790 -15.87 24.18 -3.98
C TYR A 790 -16.67 23.16 -4.79
N ASN A 791 -15.99 22.21 -5.44
CA ASN A 791 -16.64 21.21 -6.27
C ASN A 791 -17.57 20.31 -5.45
N GLU A 792 -17.12 19.79 -4.31
CA GLU A 792 -17.96 18.97 -3.42
C GLU A 792 -19.14 19.76 -2.85
N LEU A 793 -18.91 20.98 -2.36
CA LEU A 793 -19.99 21.78 -1.76
C LEU A 793 -20.98 22.28 -2.81
N ARG A 794 -20.50 22.62 -4.02
CA ARG A 794 -21.34 22.94 -5.19
C ARG A 794 -22.19 21.74 -5.57
N PHE A 795 -21.61 20.55 -5.64
CA PHE A 795 -22.33 19.30 -5.87
C PHE A 795 -23.41 19.07 -4.79
N HIS A 796 -23.07 19.17 -3.50
CA HIS A 796 -24.04 19.00 -2.42
C HIS A 796 -25.18 20.03 -2.45
N LEU A 797 -24.88 21.28 -2.82
CA LEU A 797 -25.90 22.33 -2.99
C LEU A 797 -26.80 22.05 -4.20
N LEU A 798 -26.26 21.49 -5.28
CA LEU A 798 -27.02 21.08 -6.46
C LEU A 798 -27.86 19.83 -6.18
N LYS A 799 -27.36 18.85 -5.42
CA LYS A 799 -28.09 17.62 -5.00
C LYS A 799 -29.31 17.89 -4.10
N LYS A 800 -29.31 19.00 -3.36
CA LYS A 800 -30.50 19.45 -2.59
C LYS A 800 -31.58 20.08 -3.46
N GLN A 801 -31.25 20.42 -4.71
CA GLN A 801 -32.23 20.61 -5.76
C GLN A 801 -32.54 19.21 -6.29
N THR A 802 -33.79 18.88 -6.57
CA THR A 802 -34.24 17.52 -6.88
C THR A 802 -33.56 16.84 -8.09
N ARG A 803 -32.64 17.53 -8.79
CA ARG A 803 -31.76 17.00 -9.85
C ARG A 803 -30.41 17.77 -9.87
N ILE A 804 -29.28 17.06 -10.03
CA ILE A 804 -27.91 17.64 -10.07
C ILE A 804 -27.69 18.43 -11.37
N SER A 805 -28.08 17.86 -12.50
CA SER A 805 -28.37 18.57 -13.76
C SER A 805 -29.87 18.68 -14.02
N LYS A 806 -30.31 19.56 -14.93
CA LYS A 806 -31.70 19.55 -15.43
C LYS A 806 -32.00 18.22 -16.16
N TYR A 807 -30.98 17.52 -16.66
CA TYR A 807 -31.08 16.30 -17.46
C TYR A 807 -30.66 15.06 -16.67
N ASP A 808 -31.50 14.03 -16.64
CA ASP A 808 -31.25 12.82 -15.85
C ASP A 808 -30.05 12.01 -16.38
N SER A 809 -29.72 12.15 -17.67
CA SER A 809 -28.59 11.49 -18.33
C SER A 809 -27.22 11.91 -17.80
N GLU A 810 -27.00 13.19 -17.52
CA GLU A 810 -25.75 13.69 -16.94
C GLU A 810 -25.49 13.10 -15.55
N ASN A 811 -26.55 12.90 -14.75
CA ASN A 811 -26.43 12.35 -13.40
C ASN A 811 -26.00 10.87 -13.41
N LEU A 812 -26.49 10.10 -14.40
CA LEU A 812 -26.11 8.71 -14.61
C LEU A 812 -24.65 8.62 -15.07
N VAL A 813 -24.26 9.44 -16.05
CA VAL A 813 -22.88 9.49 -16.56
C VAL A 813 -21.89 9.86 -15.45
N PHE A 814 -22.22 10.84 -14.60
CA PHE A 814 -21.36 11.19 -13.46
C PHE A 814 -21.10 10.00 -12.53
N SER A 815 -22.15 9.24 -12.21
CA SER A 815 -22.05 8.07 -11.33
C SER A 815 -21.16 6.98 -11.94
N GLU A 816 -21.25 6.78 -13.25
CA GLU A 816 -20.39 5.86 -14.00
C GLU A 816 -18.93 6.33 -14.03
N ILE A 817 -18.68 7.62 -14.28
CA ILE A 817 -17.32 8.17 -14.24
C ILE A 817 -16.72 7.98 -12.85
N GLU A 818 -17.45 8.29 -11.78
CA GLU A 818 -16.97 8.05 -10.40
C GLU A 818 -16.65 6.58 -10.13
N ALA A 819 -17.45 5.66 -10.66
CA ALA A 819 -17.20 4.23 -10.52
C ALA A 819 -15.89 3.82 -11.23
N VAL A 820 -15.66 4.30 -12.46
CA VAL A 820 -14.42 4.06 -13.21
C VAL A 820 -13.21 4.66 -12.49
N LEU A 821 -13.29 5.91 -12.04
CA LEU A 821 -12.17 6.59 -11.38
C LEU A 821 -11.78 5.98 -10.01
N LYS A 822 -12.64 5.15 -9.41
CA LYS A 822 -12.33 4.37 -8.18
C LYS A 822 -11.48 3.13 -8.47
N GLU A 823 -11.47 2.64 -9.71
CA GLU A 823 -10.67 1.48 -10.11
C GLU A 823 -9.18 1.80 -10.00
N LYS A 824 -8.37 0.79 -9.65
CA LYS A 824 -6.94 0.96 -9.35
C LYS A 824 -6.16 1.63 -10.49
N ALA A 825 -6.51 1.34 -11.75
CA ALA A 825 -5.87 1.92 -12.93
C ALA A 825 -6.10 3.43 -13.07
N TYR A 826 -7.24 3.94 -12.59
CA TYR A 826 -7.67 5.32 -12.81
C TYR A 826 -7.67 6.18 -11.55
N ARG A 827 -7.18 5.65 -10.42
CA ARG A 827 -7.10 6.39 -9.13
C ARG A 827 -6.33 7.70 -9.22
N GLY A 828 -5.40 7.80 -10.17
CA GLY A 828 -4.63 8.99 -10.46
C GLY A 828 -5.43 10.14 -11.06
N PHE A 829 -6.71 9.95 -11.40
CA PHE A 829 -7.57 10.98 -11.98
C PHE A 829 -8.67 11.46 -11.03
N GLY A 830 -9.09 12.71 -11.21
CA GLY A 830 -10.26 13.32 -10.57
C GLY A 830 -11.20 13.89 -11.63
N ILE A 831 -12.39 14.33 -11.20
CA ILE A 831 -13.44 14.87 -12.06
C ILE A 831 -13.96 16.21 -11.52
N VAL A 832 -14.27 17.13 -12.43
CA VAL A 832 -15.01 18.36 -12.15
C VAL A 832 -16.29 18.43 -12.98
N PHE A 833 -17.39 18.79 -12.33
CA PHE A 833 -18.71 18.96 -12.97
C PHE A 833 -18.98 20.41 -13.39
N GLN A 834 -19.45 20.62 -14.62
CA GLN A 834 -19.87 21.89 -15.21
C GLN A 834 -18.82 23.01 -15.08
N PHE A 835 -17.75 22.89 -15.86
CA PHE A 835 -16.62 23.81 -15.84
C PHE A 835 -16.69 24.87 -16.96
N PRO A 836 -16.47 26.17 -16.69
CA PRO A 836 -16.43 27.18 -17.75
C PRO A 836 -15.22 26.98 -18.69
N LEU A 837 -15.46 26.97 -19.99
CA LEU A 837 -14.39 26.82 -20.99
C LEU A 837 -13.41 28.00 -20.94
N SER A 838 -13.90 29.22 -20.71
CA SER A 838 -13.07 30.43 -20.59
C SER A 838 -12.06 30.37 -19.46
N MET A 839 -12.37 29.63 -18.40
CA MET A 839 -11.47 29.41 -17.29
C MET A 839 -10.31 28.51 -17.76
N LEU A 840 -10.62 27.41 -18.45
CA LEU A 840 -9.64 26.43 -18.95
C LEU A 840 -8.57 27.04 -19.88
N LEU A 841 -8.87 28.15 -20.57
CA LEU A 841 -7.97 28.78 -21.54
C LEU A 841 -7.01 29.77 -20.89
N ARG A 842 -5.72 29.64 -21.19
CA ARG A 842 -4.67 30.58 -20.76
C ARG A 842 -4.53 31.75 -21.72
N ASP A 843 -4.46 31.46 -23.02
CA ASP A 843 -4.34 32.42 -24.12
C ASP A 843 -5.34 32.10 -25.24
N THR A 844 -5.89 33.13 -25.88
CA THR A 844 -6.82 32.98 -27.02
C THR A 844 -6.23 33.38 -28.37
N TYR A 845 -4.94 33.69 -28.43
CA TYR A 845 -4.27 34.22 -29.62
C TYR A 845 -4.34 33.30 -30.86
N ASP A 846 -4.39 31.98 -30.66
CA ASP A 846 -4.47 30.98 -31.74
C ASP A 846 -5.93 30.60 -32.11
N LEU A 847 -6.91 31.21 -31.46
CA LEU A 847 -8.33 31.04 -31.76
C LEU A 847 -8.78 32.06 -32.80
N THR A 848 -9.68 31.67 -33.70
CA THR A 848 -10.35 32.63 -34.58
C THR A 848 -11.17 33.62 -33.74
N THR A 849 -11.55 34.77 -34.30
CA THR A 849 -12.41 35.74 -33.59
C THR A 849 -13.72 35.10 -33.10
N GLU A 850 -14.27 34.18 -33.88
CA GLU A 850 -15.49 33.44 -33.54
C GLU A 850 -15.26 32.41 -32.43
N GLU A 851 -14.20 31.60 -32.52
CA GLU A 851 -13.81 30.65 -31.48
C GLU A 851 -13.44 31.35 -30.16
N SER A 852 -12.69 32.45 -30.23
CA SER A 852 -12.32 33.26 -29.07
C SER A 852 -13.56 33.85 -28.42
N SER A 853 -14.47 34.43 -29.21
CA SER A 853 -15.74 34.97 -28.70
C SER A 853 -16.60 33.87 -28.07
N TYR A 854 -16.68 32.70 -28.71
CA TYR A 854 -17.39 31.54 -28.18
C TYR A 854 -16.79 31.00 -26.89
N ALA A 855 -15.47 30.83 -26.83
CA ALA A 855 -14.80 30.19 -25.72
C ALA A 855 -14.66 31.10 -24.50
N THR A 856 -14.46 32.40 -24.72
CA THR A 856 -14.48 33.43 -23.66
C THR A 856 -15.89 33.76 -23.19
N HIS A 857 -16.92 33.31 -23.91
CA HIS A 857 -18.30 33.55 -23.54
C HIS A 857 -18.58 32.94 -22.15
N PRO A 858 -19.11 33.71 -21.17
CA PRO A 858 -19.34 33.21 -19.81
C PRO A 858 -20.28 32.00 -19.66
N TRP A 859 -20.96 31.58 -20.74
CA TRP A 859 -21.93 30.46 -20.75
C TRP A 859 -21.42 29.20 -21.43
N THR A 860 -20.25 29.25 -22.07
CA THR A 860 -19.67 28.07 -22.68
C THR A 860 -19.09 27.22 -21.56
N GLN A 861 -19.77 26.12 -21.24
CA GLN A 861 -19.38 25.19 -20.19
C GLN A 861 -19.11 23.82 -20.81
N ILE A 862 -18.21 23.08 -20.18
CA ILE A 862 -18.01 21.66 -20.38
C ILE A 862 -18.71 20.87 -19.27
N ASP A 863 -19.32 19.73 -19.61
CA ASP A 863 -20.12 18.97 -18.65
C ASP A 863 -19.25 18.31 -17.59
N PHE A 864 -18.19 17.60 -18.02
CA PHE A 864 -17.21 17.00 -17.13
C PHE A 864 -15.79 17.24 -17.61
N LEU A 865 -14.91 17.61 -16.67
CA LEU A 865 -13.48 17.74 -16.88
C LEU A 865 -12.74 16.71 -16.01
N ILE A 866 -12.02 15.80 -16.64
CA ILE A 866 -11.13 14.84 -15.99
C ILE A 866 -9.74 15.45 -15.88
N PHE A 867 -9.06 15.24 -14.75
CA PHE A 867 -7.74 15.79 -14.47
C PHE A 867 -6.85 14.84 -13.67
N ARG A 868 -5.52 15.03 -13.73
CA ARG A 868 -4.57 14.24 -12.92
C ARG A 868 -4.56 14.76 -11.47
N LYS A 869 -4.67 13.88 -10.48
CA LYS A 869 -4.66 14.26 -9.05
C LYS A 869 -3.32 14.80 -8.57
N VAL A 870 -2.22 14.40 -9.21
CA VAL A 870 -0.84 14.70 -8.78
C VAL A 870 -0.47 16.17 -9.04
N ASP A 871 -0.79 16.68 -10.24
CA ASP A 871 -0.42 18.03 -10.70
C ASP A 871 -1.61 18.90 -11.11
N LYS A 872 -2.81 18.30 -11.13
CA LYS A 872 -4.09 18.98 -11.41
C LYS A 872 -4.24 19.46 -12.84
N SER A 873 -3.43 18.92 -13.74
CA SER A 873 -3.52 19.14 -15.17
C SER A 873 -4.82 18.54 -15.76
N PRO A 874 -5.53 19.26 -16.65
CA PRO A 874 -6.69 18.71 -17.37
C PRO A 874 -6.26 17.64 -18.38
N VAL A 875 -7.07 16.59 -18.49
CA VAL A 875 -6.74 15.38 -19.27
C VAL A 875 -7.79 15.06 -20.33
N LEU A 876 -9.08 15.13 -19.99
CA LEU A 876 -10.17 14.73 -20.87
C LEU A 876 -11.42 15.54 -20.57
N VAL A 877 -12.11 16.00 -21.62
CA VAL A 877 -13.47 16.56 -21.51
C VAL A 877 -14.48 15.48 -21.88
N ILE A 878 -15.56 15.34 -21.10
CA ILE A 878 -16.70 14.49 -21.43
C ILE A 878 -17.95 15.37 -21.54
N GLU A 879 -18.67 15.24 -22.65
CA GLU A 879 -19.93 15.95 -22.95
C GLU A 879 -21.07 14.94 -23.09
N VAL A 880 -22.26 15.29 -22.59
CA VAL A 880 -23.45 14.43 -22.66
C VAL A 880 -24.47 15.02 -23.62
N ASP A 881 -24.63 14.33 -24.74
CA ASP A 881 -25.35 14.79 -25.92
C ASP A 881 -26.78 14.23 -25.97
N GLY A 882 -27.77 15.11 -25.91
CA GLY A 882 -29.19 14.74 -25.98
C GLY A 882 -29.68 14.38 -27.39
N PHE A 883 -30.38 13.25 -27.52
CA PHE A 883 -30.88 12.71 -28.81
C PHE A 883 -31.73 13.70 -29.65
N ALA A 884 -32.48 14.60 -29.02
CA ALA A 884 -33.34 15.56 -29.72
C ALA A 884 -32.59 16.79 -30.29
N PHE A 885 -31.33 17.02 -29.89
CA PHE A 885 -30.59 18.26 -30.14
C PHE A 885 -29.45 18.11 -31.17
N HIS A 886 -29.16 16.89 -31.62
CA HIS A 886 -28.08 16.55 -32.56
C HIS A 886 -28.63 16.19 -33.95
N ARG A 887 -29.32 17.12 -34.60
CA ARG A 887 -29.54 17.05 -36.06
C ARG A 887 -28.52 17.96 -36.75
N GLU A 888 -27.85 17.46 -37.78
CA GLU A 888 -26.97 18.27 -38.64
C GLU A 888 -27.73 19.50 -39.16
N GLY A 889 -27.09 20.67 -39.09
CA GLY A 889 -27.69 21.96 -39.47
C GLY A 889 -28.43 22.71 -38.37
N THR A 890 -28.34 22.27 -37.10
CA THR A 890 -28.85 23.03 -35.95
C THR A 890 -27.78 23.95 -35.36
N ARG A 891 -28.19 25.08 -34.76
CA ARG A 891 -27.31 25.98 -33.99
C ARG A 891 -26.55 25.27 -32.86
N GLN A 892 -27.08 24.16 -32.34
CA GLN A 892 -26.40 23.38 -31.31
C GLN A 892 -25.20 22.63 -31.90
N ALA A 893 -25.36 21.99 -33.06
CA ALA A 893 -24.27 21.33 -33.77
C ALA A 893 -23.14 22.30 -34.15
N GLU A 894 -23.45 23.54 -34.54
CA GLU A 894 -22.45 24.59 -34.80
C GLU A 894 -21.64 24.95 -33.53
N ARG A 895 -22.32 25.09 -32.39
CA ARG A 895 -21.67 25.39 -31.10
C ARG A 895 -20.83 24.23 -30.59
N ASP A 896 -21.30 23.01 -30.82
CA ASP A 896 -20.58 21.80 -30.50
C ASP A 896 -19.30 21.67 -31.34
N ALA A 897 -19.37 21.96 -32.66
CA ALA A 897 -18.20 22.02 -33.52
C ALA A 897 -17.19 23.11 -33.09
N LEU A 898 -17.67 24.30 -32.69
CA LEU A 898 -16.80 25.35 -32.15
C LEU A 898 -16.11 24.91 -30.84
N LYS A 899 -16.83 24.21 -29.97
CA LYS A 899 -16.27 23.70 -28.71
C LYS A 899 -15.18 22.65 -28.98
N ASP A 900 -15.46 21.72 -29.89
CA ASP A 900 -14.53 20.66 -30.27
C ASP A 900 -13.27 21.24 -30.94
N ALA A 901 -13.42 22.26 -31.79
CA ALA A 901 -12.30 22.97 -32.42
C ALA A 901 -11.42 23.69 -31.38
N VAL A 902 -12.03 24.39 -30.42
CA VAL A 902 -11.30 25.06 -29.33
C VAL A 902 -10.52 24.05 -28.49
N LEU A 903 -11.17 22.96 -28.04
CA LEU A 903 -10.54 21.92 -27.22
C LEU A 903 -9.40 21.21 -27.98
N SER A 904 -9.59 20.95 -29.27
CA SER A 904 -8.57 20.37 -30.14
C SER A 904 -7.34 21.27 -30.27
N LYS A 905 -7.52 22.58 -30.49
CA LYS A 905 -6.41 23.56 -30.50
C LYS A 905 -5.69 23.69 -29.17
N CYS A 906 -6.39 23.37 -28.08
CA CYS A 906 -5.84 23.31 -26.73
C CYS A 906 -5.12 21.98 -26.41
N GLY A 907 -5.20 20.98 -27.30
CA GLY A 907 -4.64 19.66 -27.08
C GLY A 907 -5.41 18.82 -26.05
N ILE A 908 -6.66 19.19 -25.73
CA ILE A 908 -7.48 18.44 -24.77
C ILE A 908 -8.45 17.54 -25.56
N PRO A 909 -8.36 16.21 -25.40
CA PRO A 909 -9.28 15.30 -26.04
C PRO A 909 -10.70 15.46 -25.47
N ILE A 910 -11.71 15.18 -26.32
CA ILE A 910 -13.12 15.22 -25.96
C ILE A 910 -13.79 13.85 -26.22
N LEU A 911 -14.69 13.45 -25.33
CA LEU A 911 -15.55 12.29 -25.47
C LEU A 911 -17.02 12.72 -25.39
N ARG A 912 -17.77 12.51 -26.48
CA ARG A 912 -19.21 12.76 -26.52
C ARG A 912 -20.01 11.48 -26.25
N LEU A 913 -20.88 11.50 -25.24
CA LEU A 913 -21.76 10.40 -24.85
C LEU A 913 -23.21 10.73 -25.23
N SER A 914 -23.79 9.94 -26.14
CA SER A 914 -25.17 10.12 -26.58
C SER A 914 -26.15 9.52 -25.57
N THR A 915 -27.28 10.21 -25.31
CA THR A 915 -28.33 9.71 -24.42
C THR A 915 -29.06 8.44 -24.91
N VAL A 916 -28.82 8.02 -26.15
CA VAL A 916 -29.35 6.77 -26.73
C VAL A 916 -28.26 5.73 -26.97
N GLY A 917 -27.03 6.02 -26.56
CA GLY A 917 -25.92 5.08 -26.62
C GLY A 917 -26.05 3.96 -25.59
N SER A 918 -25.08 3.06 -25.64
CA SER A 918 -24.79 2.08 -24.59
C SER A 918 -23.28 1.96 -24.43
N ASP A 919 -22.86 1.23 -23.41
CA ASP A 919 -21.45 0.91 -23.15
C ASP A 919 -20.60 2.11 -22.70
N GLU A 920 -21.22 3.05 -21.99
CA GLU A 920 -20.58 4.28 -21.50
C GLU A 920 -19.33 3.99 -20.67
N ARG A 921 -19.41 3.03 -19.76
CA ARG A 921 -18.31 2.66 -18.86
C ARG A 921 -17.06 2.25 -19.64
N ASN A 922 -17.18 1.33 -20.59
CA ASN A 922 -16.05 0.87 -21.39
C ASN A 922 -15.51 1.96 -22.32
N ARG A 923 -16.38 2.84 -22.85
CA ARG A 923 -15.95 3.99 -23.65
C ARG A 923 -15.15 5.00 -22.84
N ILE A 924 -15.57 5.26 -21.60
CA ILE A 924 -14.84 6.12 -20.66
C ILE A 924 -13.48 5.49 -20.34
N SER A 925 -13.45 4.22 -19.93
CA SER A 925 -12.21 3.50 -19.60
C SER A 925 -11.23 3.49 -20.77
N ARG A 926 -11.68 3.14 -21.98
CA ARG A 926 -10.83 3.16 -23.19
C ARG A 926 -10.26 4.54 -23.48
N LYS A 927 -11.08 5.59 -23.34
CA LYS A 927 -10.60 6.95 -23.57
C LYS A 927 -9.61 7.40 -22.49
N LEU A 928 -9.78 6.95 -21.25
CA LEU A 928 -8.82 7.17 -20.17
C LEU A 928 -7.51 6.42 -20.41
N GLU A 929 -7.53 5.21 -20.96
CA GLU A 929 -6.33 4.46 -21.36
C GLU A 929 -5.54 5.17 -22.47
N GLU A 930 -6.23 5.82 -23.42
CA GLU A 930 -5.58 6.59 -24.50
C GLU A 930 -4.86 7.86 -24.00
N VAL A 931 -5.29 8.42 -22.87
CA VAL A 931 -4.81 9.72 -22.35
C VAL A 931 -4.01 9.60 -21.05
N ALA A 932 -3.98 8.41 -20.46
CA ALA A 932 -3.15 8.07 -19.31
C ALA A 932 -1.68 8.09 -19.71
#